data_AF-R9P8B6-F1
#
_entry.id   AF-R9P8B6-F1
#
_cell.length_a   1.000
_cell.length_b   1.000
_cell.length_c   1.000
_cell.angle_alpha   90.00
_cell.angle_beta   90.00
_cell.angle_gamma   90.00
#
_symmetry.space_group_name_H-M   'P 1'
#
loop_
_entity.id
_entity.type
_entity.pdbx_description
1 polymer ?
#
loop_
_entity_poly.entity_id
_entity_poly.type
_entity_poly.pdbx_seq_one_letter_code
_entity_poly.pdbx_strand_id
1 'polypeptide(L)'
;MESISSTPVEVEAVAADSTSYQDVAALPAITESERVDDLDPIPTCTSTLTYRNGIFLAPMVRIGTLPTRLLSLEYGADLVWGPEIVDRAIIGCERKVDPHTGVVEYLKDHKQIFSCHPIERPYLVYQLGSSDPDLAFQAIRTITQADDVAAVDLNCGCPKPFSTHAGMGANMLSTPKLLCNTLKAMRRAAPPSVAVTCKIRLLPTQKATLELVDKIVRTGAIECLTVHCRTKDMRPREPALLHRLREIVDHVNSIAEKMGRAIPVVCNGDVWDAATAPKIKELTGVTSTMIARGAEANPSCFREEGNVSIPQVIAPKWVKYSIALKNPIGNTKYCMSQLAFKPAEAGNVNGLSKRQLAALRMGISQAKTHEELANVFGIDVEQVRSQSVAEDILKDLREALDARIKRHSSGFDGQRLGAVINNASQSSDQGSAGGQQTNDGHAKGDNQKKATSNSPQPEWKEILANGIGENIKNEKSILYYAFSTVEQPSSVHDAAKPHVRYVVHRGFVNEKRDGEADGGIAPQNPSFGSSPCLMTTTDVRTPKVAQLTSQSSLRASGQDGSRGGECEIAWWIESTQMQFRISGTVHVLPTKDHPLRSLFPFERLSPPRAPDAMDQDAESFDWDGERTRIFNKLNPGLLASFCRPTPGTPHPNSQQLDSAKPKDDTSSPWPLELPQPGKEENDEQKKQLEQSEKNFALVVVEPYKVDLVNLADDTRTIYELVEGENAATGTWTSRRVVP
;
A
#
# COMPACT_ATOMS: atom_id res chain seq x y z
N MET A 1 -64.60 11.83 -14.55
CA MET A 1 -63.78 10.84 -15.29
C MET A 1 -62.35 11.18 -15.00
N GLU A 2 -61.73 10.34 -14.20
CA GLU A 2 -60.56 10.63 -13.38
C GLU A 2 -59.24 10.70 -14.16
N SER A 3 -58.34 11.46 -13.55
CA SER A 3 -56.98 11.81 -13.91
C SER A 3 -56.02 10.63 -14.08
N ILE A 4 -55.21 10.64 -15.14
CA ILE A 4 -53.97 9.86 -15.22
C ILE A 4 -52.82 10.80 -14.85
N SER A 5 -52.36 10.70 -13.61
CA SER A 5 -51.12 11.29 -13.11
C SER A 5 -49.98 10.32 -13.43
N SER A 6 -49.12 10.68 -14.38
CA SER A 6 -47.87 9.97 -14.66
C SER A 6 -46.81 10.35 -13.61
N THR A 7 -46.73 9.58 -12.53
CA THR A 7 -45.56 9.61 -11.63
C THR A 7 -44.40 8.84 -12.28
N PRO A 8 -43.16 9.38 -12.27
CA PRO A 8 -42.00 8.63 -12.75
C PRO A 8 -41.72 7.49 -11.76
N VAL A 9 -41.62 6.27 -12.27
CA VAL A 9 -41.13 5.13 -11.50
C VAL A 9 -39.64 5.36 -11.25
N GLU A 10 -39.26 5.62 -10.00
CA GLU A 10 -37.85 5.66 -9.56
C GLU A 10 -37.22 4.28 -9.80
N VAL A 11 -36.33 4.21 -10.79
CA VAL A 11 -35.48 3.04 -10.99
C VAL A 11 -34.32 3.13 -10.00
N GLU A 12 -34.53 2.64 -8.78
CA GLU A 12 -33.44 2.37 -7.84
C GLU A 12 -32.56 1.25 -8.41
N ALA A 13 -31.38 1.61 -8.89
CA ALA A 13 -30.34 0.62 -9.10
C ALA A 13 -29.80 0.18 -7.75
N VAL A 14 -30.25 -0.99 -7.33
CA VAL A 14 -29.61 -1.77 -6.29
C VAL A 14 -28.24 -2.16 -6.82
N ALA A 15 -27.20 -1.42 -6.45
CA ALA A 15 -25.82 -1.88 -6.59
C ALA A 15 -25.65 -3.10 -5.69
N ALA A 16 -26.03 -4.28 -6.20
CA ALA A 16 -26.03 -5.60 -5.55
C ALA A 16 -25.96 -5.50 -4.03
N ASP A 17 -27.05 -5.07 -3.41
CA ASP A 17 -27.27 -5.38 -2.01
C ASP A 17 -27.66 -6.85 -1.96
N SER A 18 -26.64 -7.71 -1.96
CA SER A 18 -26.75 -9.17 -1.84
C SER A 18 -27.20 -9.61 -0.44
N THR A 19 -27.82 -8.72 0.35
CA THR A 19 -28.22 -8.99 1.74
C THR A 19 -29.70 -9.34 1.91
N SER A 20 -30.50 -9.36 0.84
CA SER A 20 -31.94 -9.65 0.92
C SER A 20 -32.36 -11.02 0.35
N TYR A 21 -31.44 -11.97 0.18
CA TYR A 21 -31.81 -13.34 -0.13
C TYR A 21 -32.19 -14.10 1.14
N GLN A 22 -33.46 -14.50 1.24
CA GLN A 22 -33.93 -15.41 2.28
C GLN A 22 -33.40 -16.82 2.02
N ASP A 23 -32.90 -17.47 3.07
CA ASP A 23 -32.45 -18.86 3.04
C ASP A 23 -33.59 -19.78 2.56
N VAL A 24 -33.35 -20.50 1.47
CA VAL A 24 -34.19 -21.62 1.06
C VAL A 24 -33.43 -22.91 1.34
N ALA A 25 -34.14 -23.91 1.87
CA ALA A 25 -33.59 -25.13 2.47
C ALA A 25 -32.50 -25.83 1.63
N ALA A 26 -31.50 -26.36 2.33
CA ALA A 26 -30.39 -27.12 1.77
C ALA A 26 -30.89 -28.24 0.84
N LEU A 27 -30.39 -28.22 -0.40
CA LEU A 27 -30.58 -29.30 -1.36
C LEU A 27 -29.78 -30.54 -0.92
N PRO A 28 -30.26 -31.76 -1.26
CA PRO A 28 -29.71 -33.02 -0.76
C PRO A 28 -28.24 -33.23 -1.18
N ALA A 29 -27.51 -33.96 -0.33
CA ALA A 29 -26.10 -34.24 -0.52
C ALA A 29 -25.80 -35.01 -1.81
N ILE A 30 -24.75 -34.58 -2.51
CA ILE A 30 -24.19 -35.19 -3.72
C ILE A 30 -23.75 -36.63 -3.42
N THR A 31 -24.20 -37.58 -4.23
CA THR A 31 -23.80 -39.00 -4.14
C THR A 31 -22.37 -39.21 -4.65
N GLU A 32 -21.65 -40.19 -4.12
CA GLU A 32 -20.23 -40.43 -4.40
C GLU A 32 -19.86 -40.69 -5.89
N SER A 33 -20.85 -40.84 -6.77
CA SER A 33 -20.67 -41.14 -8.20
C SER A 33 -20.49 -39.94 -9.13
N GLU A 34 -20.48 -38.70 -8.64
CA GLU A 34 -20.31 -37.48 -9.46
C GLU A 34 -18.95 -36.78 -9.23
N ARG A 35 -17.86 -37.55 -9.06
CA ARG A 35 -16.51 -36.97 -9.00
C ARG A 35 -16.06 -36.54 -10.39
N VAL A 36 -15.95 -35.24 -10.60
CA VAL A 36 -15.35 -34.55 -11.76
C VAL A 36 -13.88 -34.94 -12.07
N ASP A 37 -13.28 -35.79 -11.23
CA ASP A 37 -11.95 -36.36 -11.45
C ASP A 37 -11.93 -37.45 -12.56
N ASP A 38 -13.10 -37.96 -12.97
CA ASP A 38 -13.23 -39.07 -13.95
C ASP A 38 -13.69 -38.67 -15.37
N LEU A 39 -13.64 -37.39 -15.76
CA LEU A 39 -14.08 -36.93 -17.08
C LEU A 39 -12.99 -36.13 -17.81
N ASP A 40 -12.53 -36.63 -18.95
CA ASP A 40 -11.74 -36.01 -20.03
C ASP A 40 -10.54 -35.10 -19.65
N PRO A 41 -9.46 -35.07 -20.46
CA PRO A 41 -8.40 -34.08 -20.28
C PRO A 41 -8.99 -32.65 -20.28
N ILE A 42 -8.53 -31.81 -19.35
CA ILE A 42 -9.00 -30.42 -19.24
C ILE A 42 -8.81 -29.71 -20.59
N PRO A 43 -9.86 -29.04 -21.13
CA PRO A 43 -9.75 -28.31 -22.38
C PRO A 43 -8.62 -27.28 -22.35
N THR A 44 -7.81 -27.27 -23.41
CA THR A 44 -6.69 -26.34 -23.55
C THR A 44 -7.20 -24.92 -23.82
N CYS A 45 -6.59 -23.93 -23.16
CA CYS A 45 -6.84 -22.52 -23.43
C CYS A 45 -6.02 -22.06 -24.64
N THR A 46 -6.63 -21.29 -25.54
CA THR A 46 -6.00 -20.64 -26.70
C THR A 46 -6.06 -19.12 -26.61
N SER A 47 -6.33 -18.58 -25.41
CA SER A 47 -6.38 -17.13 -25.19
C SER A 47 -5.00 -16.51 -25.43
N THR A 48 -4.98 -15.35 -26.08
CA THR A 48 -3.76 -14.56 -26.33
C THR A 48 -3.52 -13.50 -25.24
N LEU A 49 -4.34 -13.50 -24.18
CA LEU A 49 -4.26 -12.50 -23.12
C LEU A 49 -2.94 -12.61 -22.35
N THR A 50 -2.21 -11.51 -22.25
CA THR A 50 -0.94 -11.47 -21.51
C THR A 50 -1.14 -11.06 -20.05
N TYR A 51 -0.69 -11.91 -19.14
CA TYR A 51 -0.64 -11.60 -17.71
C TYR A 51 0.78 -11.29 -17.22
N ARG A 52 1.70 -10.98 -18.14
CA ARG A 52 3.10 -10.67 -17.84
C ARG A 52 3.40 -9.19 -18.05
N ASN A 53 4.27 -8.67 -17.21
CA ASN A 53 4.74 -7.29 -17.20
C ASN A 53 3.64 -6.23 -17.08
N GLY A 54 2.41 -6.63 -16.74
CA GLY A 54 1.28 -5.73 -16.69
C GLY A 54 1.01 -5.10 -15.33
N ILE A 55 0.09 -4.15 -15.33
CA ILE A 55 -0.55 -3.53 -14.18
C ILE A 55 -2.08 -3.56 -14.34
N PHE A 56 -2.75 -4.18 -13.39
CA PHE A 56 -4.17 -4.54 -13.56
C PHE A 56 -5.06 -3.84 -12.54
N LEU A 57 -6.28 -3.50 -12.94
CA LEU A 57 -7.33 -3.08 -12.01
C LEU A 57 -7.90 -4.30 -11.28
N ALA A 58 -7.91 -4.25 -9.95
CA ALA A 58 -8.48 -5.30 -9.12
C ALA A 58 -10.02 -5.33 -9.14
N PRO A 59 -10.62 -6.51 -8.92
CA PRO A 59 -12.06 -6.61 -8.71
C PRO A 59 -12.44 -5.93 -7.39
N MET A 60 -13.39 -4.99 -7.46
CA MET A 60 -13.90 -4.26 -6.30
C MET A 60 -15.42 -4.15 -6.39
N VAL A 61 -16.12 -4.73 -5.43
CA VAL A 61 -17.59 -4.63 -5.35
C VAL A 61 -18.00 -3.15 -5.27
N ARG A 62 -19.00 -2.78 -6.05
CA ARG A 62 -19.47 -1.39 -6.29
C ARG A 62 -18.49 -0.46 -7.02
N ILE A 63 -17.18 -0.55 -6.80
CA ILE A 63 -16.21 0.36 -7.45
C ILE A 63 -15.85 -0.06 -8.88
N GLY A 64 -15.71 -1.36 -9.13
CA GLY A 64 -15.29 -1.92 -10.43
C GLY A 64 -16.35 -1.85 -11.54
N THR A 65 -17.30 -0.92 -11.48
CA THR A 65 -18.30 -0.69 -12.52
C THR A 65 -17.69 -0.11 -13.79
N LEU A 66 -18.46 -0.12 -14.88
CA LEU A 66 -18.00 0.24 -16.23
C LEU A 66 -17.19 1.56 -16.26
N PRO A 67 -17.66 2.70 -15.69
CA PRO A 67 -16.89 3.94 -15.74
C PRO A 67 -15.48 3.84 -15.14
N THR A 68 -15.34 3.17 -13.99
CA THR A 68 -14.04 2.98 -13.33
C THR A 68 -13.10 2.14 -14.19
N ARG A 69 -13.62 1.09 -14.83
CA ARG A 69 -12.83 0.23 -15.72
C ARG A 69 -12.34 0.98 -16.95
N LEU A 70 -13.22 1.75 -17.59
CA LEU A 70 -12.87 2.56 -18.75
C LEU A 70 -11.83 3.64 -18.41
N LEU A 71 -12.00 4.36 -17.30
CA LEU A 71 -11.01 5.32 -16.83
C LEU A 71 -9.66 4.66 -16.50
N SER A 72 -9.70 3.48 -15.87
CA SER A 72 -8.46 2.75 -15.55
C SER A 72 -7.72 2.33 -16.83
N LEU A 73 -8.42 1.85 -17.85
CA LEU A 73 -7.83 1.52 -19.15
C LEU A 73 -7.21 2.74 -19.82
N GLU A 74 -7.95 3.85 -19.85
CA GLU A 74 -7.49 5.13 -20.43
C GLU A 74 -6.18 5.58 -19.78
N TYR A 75 -6.06 5.40 -18.47
CA TYR A 75 -4.90 5.83 -17.71
C TYR A 75 -3.78 4.80 -17.56
N GLY A 76 -3.84 3.65 -18.23
CA GLY A 76 -2.70 2.73 -18.30
C GLY A 76 -2.93 1.32 -17.77
N ALA A 77 -4.10 0.97 -17.23
CA ALA A 77 -4.36 -0.40 -16.81
C ALA A 77 -4.33 -1.33 -18.03
N ASP A 78 -3.59 -2.43 -17.95
CA ASP A 78 -3.47 -3.41 -19.04
C ASP A 78 -4.68 -4.33 -19.12
N LEU A 79 -5.24 -4.68 -17.96
CA LEU A 79 -6.41 -5.52 -17.81
C LEU A 79 -7.28 -4.99 -16.68
N VAL A 80 -8.59 -5.15 -16.81
CA VAL A 80 -9.57 -4.64 -15.83
C VAL A 80 -10.51 -5.73 -15.36
N TRP A 81 -10.55 -5.96 -14.05
CA TRP A 81 -11.52 -6.87 -13.46
C TRP A 81 -12.85 -6.15 -13.18
N GLY A 82 -13.95 -6.83 -13.51
CA GLY A 82 -15.28 -6.48 -13.03
C GLY A 82 -15.44 -6.69 -11.51
N PRO A 83 -16.54 -6.20 -10.91
CA PRO A 83 -16.86 -6.54 -9.53
C PRO A 83 -17.14 -8.05 -9.42
N GLU A 84 -17.03 -8.60 -8.20
CA GLU A 84 -17.50 -9.96 -7.92
C GLU A 84 -19.01 -10.04 -8.18
N ILE A 85 -19.42 -10.92 -9.10
CA ILE A 85 -20.83 -11.24 -9.36
C ILE A 85 -21.10 -12.67 -8.91
N VAL A 86 -22.17 -12.87 -8.13
CA VAL A 86 -22.59 -14.19 -7.67
C VAL A 86 -23.19 -14.99 -8.83
N ASP A 87 -22.83 -16.26 -8.95
CA ASP A 87 -23.30 -17.19 -9.99
C ASP A 87 -24.81 -17.13 -10.27
N ARG A 88 -25.65 -17.25 -9.24
CA ARG A 88 -27.12 -17.22 -9.36
C ARG A 88 -27.66 -15.90 -9.87
N ALA A 89 -26.92 -14.80 -9.71
CA ALA A 89 -27.32 -13.49 -10.20
C ALA A 89 -27.19 -13.41 -11.72
N ILE A 90 -26.08 -13.91 -12.28
CA ILE A 90 -25.84 -13.86 -13.73
C ILE A 90 -26.61 -14.93 -14.50
N ILE A 91 -26.83 -16.11 -13.91
CA ILE A 91 -27.58 -17.19 -14.55
C ILE A 91 -29.00 -16.73 -14.87
N GLY A 92 -29.39 -16.88 -16.14
CA GLY A 92 -30.70 -16.49 -16.65
C GLY A 92 -30.85 -14.99 -16.93
N CYS A 93 -29.76 -14.21 -16.93
CA CYS A 93 -29.81 -12.82 -17.37
C CYS A 93 -30.14 -12.70 -18.85
N GLU A 94 -30.94 -11.69 -19.21
CA GLU A 94 -31.11 -11.20 -20.56
C GLU A 94 -29.96 -10.27 -20.93
N ARG A 95 -29.30 -10.53 -22.05
CA ARG A 95 -28.27 -9.64 -22.61
C ARG A 95 -28.92 -8.62 -23.53
N LYS A 96 -28.80 -7.34 -23.21
CA LYS A 96 -29.32 -6.21 -23.99
C LYS A 96 -28.18 -5.27 -24.39
N VAL A 97 -28.21 -4.77 -25.63
CA VAL A 97 -27.28 -3.74 -26.09
C VAL A 97 -28.06 -2.44 -26.26
N ASP A 98 -27.58 -1.37 -25.65
CA ASP A 98 -28.08 -0.03 -25.91
C ASP A 98 -27.50 0.47 -27.25
N PRO A 99 -28.34 0.70 -28.29
CA PRO A 99 -27.85 1.07 -29.61
C PRO A 99 -27.25 2.48 -29.66
N HIS A 100 -27.55 3.34 -28.68
CA HIS A 100 -27.04 4.71 -28.63
C HIS A 100 -25.71 4.79 -27.89
N THR A 101 -25.59 4.08 -26.76
CA THR A 101 -24.39 4.15 -25.92
C THR A 101 -23.39 3.04 -26.20
N GLY A 102 -23.81 1.96 -26.87
CA GLY A 102 -23.01 0.75 -27.07
C GLY A 102 -22.84 -0.11 -25.81
N VAL A 103 -23.44 0.29 -24.68
CA VAL A 103 -23.36 -0.45 -23.42
C VAL A 103 -24.10 -1.77 -23.56
N VAL A 104 -23.45 -2.85 -23.13
CA VAL A 104 -24.04 -4.18 -23.01
C VAL A 104 -24.45 -4.38 -21.56
N GLU A 105 -25.71 -4.69 -21.33
CA GLU A 105 -26.28 -4.94 -20.01
C GLU A 105 -26.73 -6.40 -19.90
N TYR A 106 -26.44 -7.01 -18.76
CA TYR A 106 -27.00 -8.29 -18.33
C TYR A 106 -28.04 -8.01 -17.26
N LEU A 107 -29.30 -8.23 -17.60
CA LEU A 107 -30.47 -7.86 -16.81
C LEU A 107 -31.16 -9.10 -16.25
N LYS A 108 -31.60 -9.03 -14.99
CA LYS A 108 -32.49 -10.05 -14.38
C LYS A 108 -33.55 -9.34 -13.56
N ASP A 109 -34.81 -9.67 -13.81
CA ASP A 109 -35.96 -9.01 -13.16
C ASP A 109 -35.91 -7.47 -13.29
N HIS A 110 -35.57 -6.98 -14.48
CA HIS A 110 -35.35 -5.55 -14.80
C HIS A 110 -34.21 -4.86 -14.03
N LYS A 111 -33.39 -5.62 -13.29
CA LYS A 111 -32.22 -5.10 -12.57
C LYS A 111 -30.94 -5.37 -13.36
N GLN A 112 -30.07 -4.36 -13.44
CA GLN A 112 -28.73 -4.53 -14.01
C GLN A 112 -27.85 -5.33 -13.06
N ILE A 113 -27.44 -6.53 -13.48
CA ILE A 113 -26.52 -7.40 -12.75
C ILE A 113 -25.08 -7.10 -13.13
N PHE A 114 -24.83 -6.92 -14.42
CA PHE A 114 -23.52 -6.58 -14.96
C PHE A 114 -23.67 -5.71 -16.20
N SER A 115 -22.71 -4.82 -16.43
CA SER A 115 -22.63 -4.02 -17.64
C SER A 115 -21.19 -3.95 -18.12
N CYS A 116 -21.00 -3.91 -19.43
CA CYS A 116 -19.71 -3.73 -20.10
C CYS A 116 -19.85 -2.91 -21.38
N HIS A 117 -18.73 -2.60 -22.03
CA HIS A 117 -18.72 -1.93 -23.32
C HIS A 117 -17.76 -2.66 -24.29
N PRO A 118 -18.06 -2.76 -25.61
CA PRO A 118 -17.19 -3.45 -26.57
C PRO A 118 -15.73 -2.97 -26.57
N ILE A 119 -15.49 -1.70 -26.24
CA ILE A 119 -14.13 -1.11 -26.17
C ILE A 119 -13.24 -1.77 -25.10
N GLU A 120 -13.81 -2.26 -23.99
CA GLU A 120 -13.05 -2.91 -22.91
C GLU A 120 -13.02 -4.43 -23.06
N ARG A 121 -13.80 -5.02 -23.97
CA ARG A 121 -13.88 -6.47 -24.18
C ARG A 121 -12.50 -7.16 -24.26
N PRO A 122 -11.49 -6.63 -24.98
CA PRO A 122 -10.17 -7.26 -25.05
C PRO A 122 -9.40 -7.31 -23.72
N TYR A 123 -9.81 -6.50 -22.75
CA TYR A 123 -9.09 -6.27 -21.49
C TYR A 123 -9.91 -6.70 -20.26
N LEU A 124 -11.20 -6.98 -20.46
CA LEU A 124 -12.16 -7.24 -19.40
C LEU A 124 -12.06 -8.67 -18.87
N VAL A 125 -11.83 -8.78 -17.56
CA VAL A 125 -11.90 -10.04 -16.82
C VAL A 125 -13.13 -10.04 -15.91
N TYR A 126 -14.05 -10.97 -16.13
CA TYR A 126 -15.27 -11.10 -15.33
C TYR A 126 -15.03 -11.94 -14.08
N GLN A 127 -15.25 -11.39 -12.89
CA GLN A 127 -15.05 -12.14 -11.64
C GLN A 127 -16.35 -12.76 -11.12
N LEU A 128 -16.31 -14.09 -10.96
CA LEU A 128 -17.38 -14.91 -10.41
C LEU A 128 -17.16 -15.22 -8.93
N GLY A 129 -18.21 -15.08 -8.12
CA GLY A 129 -18.35 -15.73 -6.82
C GLY A 129 -19.19 -16.99 -6.97
N SER A 130 -18.61 -18.16 -6.66
CA SER A 130 -19.33 -19.44 -6.66
C SER A 130 -18.66 -20.44 -5.72
N SER A 131 -19.48 -21.31 -5.12
CA SER A 131 -19.07 -22.43 -4.27
C SER A 131 -19.65 -23.76 -4.79
N ASP A 132 -20.18 -23.76 -6.01
CA ASP A 132 -20.84 -24.91 -6.64
C ASP A 132 -20.31 -25.06 -8.08
N PRO A 133 -19.62 -26.16 -8.42
CA PRO A 133 -19.07 -26.36 -9.75
C PRO A 133 -20.10 -26.28 -10.89
N ASP A 134 -21.33 -26.74 -10.68
CA ASP A 134 -22.37 -26.77 -11.72
C ASP A 134 -22.95 -25.38 -11.96
N LEU A 135 -23.16 -24.61 -10.88
CA LEU A 135 -23.56 -23.21 -11.00
C LEU A 135 -22.44 -22.38 -11.63
N ALA A 136 -21.17 -22.63 -11.28
CA ALA A 136 -20.05 -21.96 -11.92
C ALA A 136 -19.99 -22.28 -13.42
N PHE A 137 -20.22 -23.53 -13.81
CA PHE A 137 -20.31 -23.92 -15.23
C PHE A 137 -21.40 -23.11 -15.96
N GLN A 138 -22.62 -23.07 -15.41
CA GLN A 138 -23.74 -22.33 -16.01
C GLN A 138 -23.49 -20.82 -16.08
N ALA A 139 -22.93 -20.24 -15.02
CA ALA A 139 -22.60 -18.81 -14.97
C ALA A 139 -21.56 -18.45 -16.04
N ILE A 140 -20.49 -19.24 -16.17
CA ILE A 140 -19.47 -19.03 -17.19
C ILE A 140 -20.04 -19.17 -18.60
N ARG A 141 -20.89 -20.18 -18.85
CA ARG A 141 -21.62 -20.30 -20.12
C ARG A 141 -22.42 -19.05 -20.44
N THR A 142 -23.10 -18.49 -19.45
CA THR A 142 -23.97 -17.31 -19.62
C THR A 142 -23.18 -16.06 -20.00
N ILE A 143 -22.07 -15.76 -19.30
CA ILE A 143 -21.29 -14.54 -19.58
C ILE A 143 -20.40 -14.65 -20.83
N THR A 144 -20.01 -15.86 -21.22
CA THR A 144 -19.11 -16.06 -22.37
C THR A 144 -19.82 -16.33 -23.70
N GLN A 145 -21.14 -16.59 -23.69
CA GLN A 145 -21.88 -16.97 -24.91
C GLN A 145 -21.83 -15.91 -26.02
N ALA A 146 -21.72 -14.63 -25.67
CA ALA A 146 -21.75 -13.50 -26.59
C ALA A 146 -20.38 -12.83 -26.79
N ASP A 147 -19.30 -13.45 -26.29
CA ASP A 147 -17.92 -12.97 -26.40
C ASP A 147 -17.65 -11.57 -25.81
N ASP A 148 -18.42 -11.14 -24.80
CA ASP A 148 -18.29 -9.80 -24.20
C ASP A 148 -17.08 -9.63 -23.26
N VAL A 149 -16.35 -10.71 -22.96
CA VAL A 149 -15.23 -10.71 -22.01
C VAL A 149 -13.99 -11.40 -22.60
N ALA A 150 -12.80 -11.01 -22.16
CA ALA A 150 -11.55 -11.65 -22.54
C ALA A 150 -11.19 -12.85 -21.64
N ALA A 151 -11.58 -12.78 -20.37
CA ALA A 151 -11.30 -13.82 -19.39
C ALA A 151 -12.37 -13.86 -18.28
N VAL A 152 -12.36 -14.95 -17.52
CA VAL A 152 -13.20 -15.15 -16.33
C VAL A 152 -12.33 -15.52 -15.13
N ASP A 153 -12.68 -15.05 -13.94
CA ASP A 153 -11.89 -15.22 -12.71
C ASP A 153 -12.74 -15.78 -11.58
N LEU A 154 -12.20 -16.70 -10.78
CA LEU A 154 -12.85 -17.17 -9.56
C LEU A 154 -12.37 -16.37 -8.34
N ASN A 155 -13.31 -15.77 -7.61
CA ASN A 155 -13.03 -15.15 -6.32
C ASN A 155 -12.90 -16.20 -5.21
N CYS A 156 -11.70 -16.35 -4.68
CA CYS A 156 -11.41 -17.20 -3.53
C CYS A 156 -10.87 -16.40 -2.34
N GLY A 157 -11.06 -15.08 -2.32
CA GLY A 157 -10.36 -14.18 -1.40
C GLY A 157 -11.24 -13.20 -0.63
N CYS A 158 -12.51 -13.05 -0.99
CA CYS A 158 -13.42 -12.10 -0.34
C CYS A 158 -13.78 -12.55 1.09
N PRO A 159 -13.45 -11.79 2.15
CA PRO A 159 -13.81 -12.15 3.52
C PRO A 159 -15.19 -11.61 3.93
N LYS A 160 -15.92 -10.93 3.02
CA LYS A 160 -17.15 -10.23 3.36
C LYS A 160 -18.33 -11.21 3.51
N PRO A 161 -19.25 -10.94 4.46
CA PRO A 161 -20.44 -11.75 4.71
C PRO A 161 -21.18 -12.22 3.47
N PHE A 162 -21.45 -11.34 2.52
CA PHE A 162 -22.27 -11.70 1.35
C PHE A 162 -21.65 -12.81 0.49
N SER A 163 -20.32 -12.96 0.50
CA SER A 163 -19.62 -14.02 -0.22
C SER A 163 -19.47 -15.25 0.69
N THR A 164 -19.05 -15.05 1.95
CA THR A 164 -18.75 -16.17 2.85
C THR A 164 -19.99 -16.94 3.33
N HIS A 165 -21.16 -16.32 3.49
CA HIS A 165 -22.37 -17.04 3.96
C HIS A 165 -22.82 -18.14 3.00
N ALA A 166 -22.63 -17.94 1.69
CA ALA A 166 -22.91 -18.94 0.67
C ALA A 166 -21.71 -19.89 0.41
N GLY A 167 -20.70 -19.91 1.27
CA GLY A 167 -19.50 -20.75 1.11
C GLY A 167 -18.50 -20.25 0.06
N MET A 168 -18.71 -19.07 -0.54
CA MET A 168 -17.86 -18.49 -1.57
C MET A 168 -16.69 -17.68 -0.97
N GLY A 169 -15.88 -17.08 -1.85
CA GLY A 169 -14.82 -16.15 -1.44
C GLY A 169 -13.77 -16.85 -0.57
N ALA A 170 -13.40 -16.23 0.56
CA ALA A 170 -12.34 -16.76 1.43
C ALA A 170 -12.69 -18.11 2.09
N ASN A 171 -13.95 -18.56 2.08
CA ASN A 171 -14.31 -19.90 2.57
C ASN A 171 -13.83 -21.02 1.64
N MET A 172 -13.66 -20.72 0.34
CA MET A 172 -13.10 -21.66 -0.64
C MET A 172 -11.66 -22.07 -0.30
N LEU A 173 -10.92 -21.23 0.43
CA LEU A 173 -9.54 -21.52 0.85
C LEU A 173 -9.46 -22.69 1.84
N SER A 174 -10.54 -22.93 2.59
CA SER A 174 -10.66 -24.06 3.52
C SER A 174 -11.22 -25.33 2.86
N THR A 175 -11.66 -25.24 1.60
CA THR A 175 -12.20 -26.36 0.82
C THR A 175 -11.46 -26.56 -0.51
N PRO A 176 -10.14 -26.86 -0.51
CA PRO A 176 -9.33 -26.89 -1.73
C PRO A 176 -9.84 -27.81 -2.84
N LYS A 177 -10.47 -28.94 -2.48
CA LYS A 177 -11.07 -29.87 -3.45
C LYS A 177 -12.24 -29.22 -4.19
N LEU A 178 -13.11 -28.52 -3.46
CA LEU A 178 -14.24 -27.79 -4.05
C LEU A 178 -13.73 -26.69 -4.98
N LEU A 179 -12.79 -25.87 -4.49
CA LEU A 179 -12.15 -24.82 -5.28
C LEU A 179 -11.58 -25.37 -6.60
N CYS A 180 -10.79 -26.45 -6.54
CA CYS A 180 -10.23 -27.06 -7.73
C CYS A 180 -11.32 -27.56 -8.69
N ASN A 181 -12.36 -28.22 -8.18
CA ASN A 181 -13.47 -28.69 -9.00
C ASN A 181 -14.24 -27.54 -9.67
N THR A 182 -14.45 -26.42 -8.96
CA THR A 182 -15.05 -25.21 -9.53
C THR A 182 -14.18 -24.63 -10.66
N LEU A 183 -12.86 -24.56 -10.50
CA LEU A 183 -11.96 -24.11 -11.58
C LEU A 183 -12.01 -25.03 -12.81
N LYS A 184 -12.03 -26.35 -12.61
CA LYS A 184 -12.18 -27.33 -13.70
C LYS A 184 -13.51 -27.12 -14.43
N ALA A 185 -14.61 -26.91 -13.70
CA ALA A 185 -15.93 -26.66 -14.28
C ALA A 185 -15.97 -25.35 -15.09
N MET A 186 -15.41 -24.26 -14.56
CA MET A 186 -15.26 -23.00 -15.28
C MET A 186 -14.47 -23.18 -16.58
N ARG A 187 -13.36 -23.93 -16.55
CA ARG A 187 -12.55 -24.18 -17.75
C ARG A 187 -13.29 -25.00 -18.80
N ARG A 188 -14.10 -25.98 -18.39
CA ARG A 188 -14.96 -26.75 -19.31
C ARG A 188 -16.09 -25.93 -19.90
N ALA A 189 -16.62 -24.95 -19.16
CA ALA A 189 -17.66 -24.05 -19.67
C ALA A 189 -17.13 -22.97 -20.62
N ALA A 190 -15.96 -22.40 -20.31
CA ALA A 190 -15.40 -21.27 -21.03
C ALA A 190 -14.89 -21.67 -22.41
N PRO A 191 -15.21 -20.91 -23.49
CA PRO A 191 -14.62 -21.09 -24.81
C PRO A 191 -13.08 -21.09 -24.76
N PRO A 192 -12.37 -21.80 -25.67
CA PRO A 192 -10.91 -21.85 -25.66
C PRO A 192 -10.22 -20.49 -25.67
N SER A 193 -10.81 -19.49 -26.35
CA SER A 193 -10.29 -18.13 -26.42
C SER A 193 -10.45 -17.30 -25.14
N VAL A 194 -11.27 -17.75 -24.19
CA VAL A 194 -11.51 -17.08 -22.91
C VAL A 194 -10.63 -17.72 -21.85
N ALA A 195 -9.72 -16.97 -21.24
CA ALA A 195 -8.87 -17.48 -20.16
C ALA A 195 -9.66 -17.67 -18.85
N VAL A 196 -9.25 -18.63 -18.02
CA VAL A 196 -9.75 -18.79 -16.64
C VAL A 196 -8.63 -18.41 -15.69
N THR A 197 -8.92 -17.60 -14.68
CA THR A 197 -7.97 -17.21 -13.64
C THR A 197 -8.57 -17.41 -12.25
N CYS A 198 -7.76 -17.29 -11.21
CA CYS A 198 -8.30 -17.21 -9.86
C CYS A 198 -7.53 -16.23 -8.98
N LYS A 199 -8.25 -15.67 -8.00
CA LYS A 199 -7.71 -14.74 -7.02
C LYS A 199 -7.87 -15.29 -5.61
N ILE A 200 -6.75 -15.54 -4.93
CA ILE A 200 -6.70 -16.09 -3.58
C ILE A 200 -6.18 -15.06 -2.55
N ARG A 201 -6.32 -15.39 -1.27
CA ARG A 201 -5.56 -14.80 -0.15
C ARG A 201 -4.52 -15.78 0.36
N LEU A 202 -3.61 -15.29 1.20
CA LEU A 202 -2.69 -16.16 1.93
C LEU A 202 -3.43 -16.99 2.99
N LEU A 203 -3.02 -18.23 3.20
CA LEU A 203 -3.38 -19.02 4.38
C LEU A 203 -2.47 -18.64 5.57
N PRO A 204 -2.86 -19.00 6.82
CA PRO A 204 -2.12 -18.62 8.03
C PRO A 204 -0.63 -18.97 7.99
N THR A 205 -0.27 -20.13 7.43
CA THR A 205 1.12 -20.57 7.29
C THR A 205 1.57 -20.58 5.84
N GLN A 206 2.88 -20.45 5.64
CA GLN A 206 3.50 -20.51 4.32
C GLN A 206 3.30 -21.87 3.65
N LYS A 207 3.57 -22.94 4.39
CA LYS A 207 3.32 -24.32 3.97
C LYS A 207 1.89 -24.53 3.46
N ALA A 208 0.88 -24.10 4.21
CA ALA A 208 -0.52 -24.26 3.80
C ALA A 208 -0.83 -23.49 2.51
N THR A 209 -0.31 -22.28 2.34
CA THR A 209 -0.46 -21.53 1.08
C THR A 209 0.17 -22.27 -0.09
N LEU A 210 1.39 -22.80 0.07
CA LEU A 210 2.06 -23.56 -0.99
C LEU A 210 1.29 -24.83 -1.36
N GLU A 211 0.79 -25.58 -0.38
CA GLU A 211 -0.04 -26.77 -0.63
C GLU A 211 -1.35 -26.44 -1.37
N LEU A 212 -1.98 -25.30 -1.07
CA LEU A 212 -3.16 -24.84 -1.78
C LEU A 212 -2.81 -24.44 -3.23
N VAL A 213 -1.75 -23.66 -3.40
CA VAL A 213 -1.28 -23.21 -4.71
C VAL A 213 -0.87 -24.38 -5.60
N ASP A 214 -0.21 -25.41 -5.06
CA ASP A 214 0.13 -26.63 -5.79
C ASP A 214 -1.12 -27.30 -6.36
N LYS A 215 -2.16 -27.49 -5.53
CA LYS A 215 -3.44 -28.07 -5.97
C LYS A 215 -4.10 -27.24 -7.06
N ILE A 216 -4.14 -25.92 -6.90
CA ILE A 216 -4.73 -24.99 -7.88
C ILE A 216 -3.99 -25.09 -9.22
N VAL A 217 -2.66 -25.00 -9.22
CA VAL A 217 -1.84 -25.03 -10.43
C VAL A 217 -1.98 -26.38 -11.16
N ARG A 218 -1.94 -27.49 -10.41
CA ARG A 218 -2.06 -28.84 -10.97
C ARG A 218 -3.41 -29.13 -11.60
N THR A 219 -4.44 -28.32 -11.34
CA THR A 219 -5.69 -28.46 -12.11
C THR A 219 -5.44 -28.29 -13.61
N GLY A 220 -4.47 -27.47 -14.01
CA GLY A 220 -4.27 -27.07 -15.41
C GLY A 220 -5.37 -26.16 -15.96
N ALA A 221 -6.32 -25.74 -15.11
CA ALA A 221 -7.49 -24.98 -15.52
C ALA A 221 -7.22 -23.47 -15.66
N ILE A 222 -6.20 -22.94 -14.97
CA ILE A 222 -5.95 -21.50 -14.88
C ILE A 222 -4.79 -21.03 -15.76
N GLU A 223 -4.92 -19.82 -16.30
CA GLU A 223 -3.88 -19.11 -17.05
C GLU A 223 -3.10 -18.10 -16.20
N CYS A 224 -3.63 -17.72 -15.04
CA CYS A 224 -2.99 -16.76 -14.14
C CYS A 224 -3.51 -16.93 -12.71
N LEU A 225 -2.61 -16.77 -11.73
CA LEU A 225 -2.92 -16.78 -10.31
C LEU A 225 -2.68 -15.40 -9.71
N THR A 226 -3.72 -14.79 -9.12
CA THR A 226 -3.57 -13.55 -8.34
C THR A 226 -3.53 -13.87 -6.85
N VAL A 227 -2.50 -13.39 -6.14
CA VAL A 227 -2.36 -13.57 -4.69
C VAL A 227 -2.51 -12.23 -3.99
N HIS A 228 -3.59 -12.09 -3.21
CA HIS A 228 -3.70 -11.00 -2.25
C HIS A 228 -2.83 -11.34 -1.03
N CYS A 229 -1.79 -10.54 -0.82
CA CYS A 229 -0.76 -10.75 0.20
C CYS A 229 -1.23 -10.43 1.63
N ARG A 230 -2.43 -10.87 2.00
CA ARG A 230 -2.99 -10.80 3.35
C ARG A 230 -3.74 -12.09 3.62
N THR A 231 -3.79 -12.53 4.88
CA THR A 231 -4.69 -13.63 5.26
C THR A 231 -6.14 -13.16 5.30
N LYS A 232 -7.10 -14.09 5.48
CA LYS A 232 -8.52 -13.77 5.62
C LYS A 232 -8.77 -12.76 6.75
N ASP A 233 -8.09 -12.93 7.88
CA ASP A 233 -8.36 -12.19 9.13
C ASP A 233 -7.61 -10.87 9.23
N MET A 234 -6.59 -10.66 8.39
CA MET A 234 -5.85 -9.40 8.33
C MET A 234 -6.70 -8.24 7.80
N ARG A 235 -6.70 -7.13 8.54
CA ARG A 235 -7.37 -5.88 8.19
C ARG A 235 -6.60 -5.12 7.11
N PRO A 236 -7.26 -4.26 6.32
CA PRO A 236 -6.61 -3.47 5.28
C PRO A 236 -5.47 -2.55 5.78
N ARG A 237 -5.52 -2.12 7.05
CA ARG A 237 -4.48 -1.29 7.68
C ARG A 237 -3.21 -2.08 8.05
N GLU A 238 -3.31 -3.40 8.13
CA GLU A 238 -2.15 -4.26 8.39
C GLU A 238 -1.36 -4.41 7.09
N PRO A 239 -0.02 -4.30 7.10
CA PRO A 239 0.78 -4.39 5.88
C PRO A 239 0.57 -5.71 5.13
N ALA A 240 0.62 -5.65 3.80
CA ALA A 240 0.67 -6.85 2.97
C ALA A 240 1.96 -7.64 3.23
N LEU A 241 1.84 -8.96 3.38
CA LEU A 241 2.94 -9.90 3.59
C LEU A 241 3.67 -10.22 2.28
N LEU A 242 4.17 -9.19 1.58
CA LEU A 242 4.82 -9.32 0.28
C LEU A 242 6.02 -10.29 0.29
N HIS A 243 6.73 -10.38 1.42
CA HIS A 243 7.87 -11.29 1.60
C HIS A 243 7.52 -12.77 1.39
N ARG A 244 6.24 -13.17 1.56
CA ARG A 244 5.79 -14.56 1.36
C ARG A 244 5.66 -14.94 -0.11
N LEU A 245 5.67 -13.96 -1.00
CA LEU A 245 5.26 -14.14 -2.39
C LEU A 245 6.37 -14.73 -3.27
N ARG A 246 7.65 -14.48 -2.95
CA ARG A 246 8.80 -15.04 -3.71
C ARG A 246 8.74 -16.57 -3.77
N GLU A 247 8.64 -17.21 -2.62
CA GLU A 247 8.59 -18.66 -2.54
C GLU A 247 7.33 -19.22 -3.23
N ILE A 248 6.20 -18.49 -3.18
CA ILE A 248 4.99 -18.88 -3.92
C ILE A 248 5.24 -18.83 -5.43
N VAL A 249 5.89 -17.77 -5.93
CA VAL A 249 6.26 -17.64 -7.34
C VAL A 249 7.18 -18.78 -7.78
N ASP A 250 8.24 -19.04 -7.02
CA ASP A 250 9.21 -20.10 -7.33
C ASP A 250 8.53 -21.48 -7.34
N HIS A 251 7.61 -21.72 -6.41
CA HIS A 251 6.83 -22.95 -6.35
C HIS A 251 5.89 -23.10 -7.56
N VAL A 252 5.15 -22.05 -7.93
CA VAL A 252 4.30 -22.05 -9.13
C VAL A 252 5.13 -22.32 -10.38
N ASN A 253 6.27 -21.66 -10.54
CA ASN A 253 7.17 -21.86 -11.68
C ASN A 253 7.64 -23.32 -11.76
N SER A 254 8.05 -23.92 -10.64
CA SER A 254 8.50 -25.32 -10.61
C SER A 254 7.40 -26.31 -11.01
N ILE A 255 6.15 -26.09 -10.60
CA ILE A 255 5.04 -26.97 -10.96
C ILE A 255 4.64 -26.75 -12.42
N ALA A 256 4.53 -25.48 -12.85
CA ALA A 256 4.15 -25.13 -14.21
C ALA A 256 5.15 -25.69 -15.24
N GLU A 257 6.45 -25.61 -14.95
CA GLU A 257 7.52 -26.18 -15.78
C GLU A 257 7.34 -27.70 -15.96
N LYS A 258 7.04 -28.44 -14.88
CA LYS A 258 6.75 -29.89 -14.94
C LYS A 258 5.50 -30.21 -15.75
N MET A 259 4.58 -29.25 -15.89
CA MET A 259 3.39 -29.35 -16.72
C MET A 259 3.62 -28.85 -18.15
N GLY A 260 4.84 -28.45 -18.51
CA GLY A 260 5.19 -27.94 -19.84
C GLY A 260 4.56 -26.59 -20.17
N ARG A 261 4.22 -25.77 -19.17
CA ARG A 261 3.58 -24.46 -19.35
C ARG A 261 4.13 -23.42 -18.38
N ALA A 262 3.73 -22.17 -18.57
CA ALA A 262 4.05 -21.10 -17.65
C ALA A 262 2.76 -20.49 -17.08
N ILE A 263 2.76 -20.17 -15.78
CA ILE A 263 1.61 -19.56 -15.11
C ILE A 263 2.08 -18.26 -14.43
N PRO A 264 1.74 -17.10 -15.01
CA PRO A 264 1.89 -15.80 -14.37
C PRO A 264 1.30 -15.76 -12.96
N VAL A 265 2.06 -15.16 -12.03
CA VAL A 265 1.60 -14.86 -10.67
C VAL A 265 1.50 -13.35 -10.52
N VAL A 266 0.38 -12.87 -10.02
CA VAL A 266 0.08 -11.45 -9.88
C VAL A 266 0.05 -11.06 -8.41
N CYS A 267 0.81 -10.04 -8.03
CA CYS A 267 0.76 -9.49 -6.68
C CYS A 267 -0.44 -8.56 -6.51
N ASN A 268 -1.24 -8.79 -5.48
CA ASN A 268 -2.23 -7.84 -5.00
C ASN A 268 -2.03 -7.53 -3.51
N GLY A 269 -2.34 -6.30 -3.10
CA GLY A 269 -2.15 -5.81 -1.74
C GLY A 269 -0.95 -4.87 -1.64
N ASP A 270 -1.21 -3.63 -1.23
CA ASP A 270 -0.23 -2.54 -1.07
C ASP A 270 0.53 -2.16 -2.36
N VAL A 271 -0.02 -2.53 -3.51
CA VAL A 271 0.26 -1.89 -4.80
C VAL A 271 -0.66 -0.67 -4.90
N TRP A 272 -0.08 0.54 -4.99
CA TRP A 272 -0.85 1.79 -4.96
C TRP A 272 -0.92 2.49 -6.32
N ASP A 273 0.10 2.35 -7.15
CA ASP A 273 0.23 3.03 -8.43
C ASP A 273 1.25 2.32 -9.34
N ALA A 274 1.38 2.81 -10.57
CA ALA A 274 2.34 2.31 -11.55
C ALA A 274 3.79 2.50 -11.11
N ALA A 275 4.10 3.56 -10.37
CA ALA A 275 5.45 3.82 -9.87
C ALA A 275 5.92 2.75 -8.87
N THR A 276 5.02 2.22 -8.04
CA THR A 276 5.35 1.17 -7.06
C THR A 276 5.43 -0.24 -7.65
N ALA A 277 4.86 -0.47 -8.82
CA ALA A 277 4.77 -1.81 -9.42
C ALA A 277 6.14 -2.46 -9.72
N PRO A 278 7.15 -1.77 -10.30
CA PRO A 278 8.46 -2.37 -10.57
C PRO A 278 9.17 -2.89 -9.32
N LYS A 279 9.16 -2.13 -8.23
CA LYS A 279 9.78 -2.51 -6.95
C LYS A 279 9.11 -3.75 -6.34
N ILE A 280 7.78 -3.87 -6.47
CA ILE A 280 7.05 -5.06 -6.01
C ILE A 280 7.39 -6.28 -6.87
N LYS A 281 7.48 -6.12 -8.20
CA LYS A 281 7.92 -7.20 -9.11
C LYS A 281 9.33 -7.66 -8.76
N GLU A 282 10.25 -6.73 -8.55
CA GLU A 282 11.64 -7.03 -8.17
C GLU A 282 11.72 -7.75 -6.83
N LEU A 283 10.99 -7.30 -5.81
CA LEU A 283 11.00 -7.90 -4.47
C LEU A 283 10.41 -9.32 -4.47
N THR A 284 9.28 -9.51 -5.17
CA THR A 284 8.46 -10.71 -5.02
C THR A 284 8.60 -11.71 -6.17
N GLY A 285 9.18 -11.32 -7.30
CA GLY A 285 9.32 -12.17 -8.49
C GLY A 285 8.06 -12.33 -9.31
N VAL A 286 6.95 -11.68 -8.93
CA VAL A 286 5.71 -11.74 -9.69
C VAL A 286 5.87 -11.16 -11.08
N THR A 287 5.06 -11.67 -12.01
CA THR A 287 5.08 -11.21 -13.40
C THR A 287 4.33 -9.89 -13.57
N SER A 288 3.32 -9.64 -12.74
CA SER A 288 2.44 -8.47 -12.83
C SER A 288 1.92 -8.05 -11.45
N THR A 289 1.37 -6.85 -11.38
CA THR A 289 0.79 -6.29 -10.14
C THR A 289 -0.65 -5.87 -10.37
N MET A 290 -1.47 -5.90 -9.32
CA MET A 290 -2.88 -5.56 -9.38
C MET A 290 -3.25 -4.53 -8.28
N ILE A 291 -3.82 -3.40 -8.69
CA ILE A 291 -4.16 -2.26 -7.83
C ILE A 291 -5.66 -2.26 -7.50
N ALA A 292 -5.99 -2.12 -6.22
CA ALA A 292 -7.37 -1.95 -5.73
C ALA A 292 -7.59 -0.53 -5.18
N ARG A 293 -7.18 -0.31 -3.92
CA ARG A 293 -7.40 0.96 -3.20
C ARG A 293 -6.77 2.18 -3.89
N GLY A 294 -5.65 2.01 -4.59
CA GLY A 294 -5.07 3.07 -5.40
C GLY A 294 -6.03 3.56 -6.48
N ALA A 295 -6.65 2.64 -7.21
CA ALA A 295 -7.63 2.94 -8.25
C ALA A 295 -8.97 3.43 -7.69
N GLU A 296 -9.40 2.92 -6.53
CA GLU A 296 -10.56 3.44 -5.78
C GLU A 296 -10.36 4.91 -5.37
N ALA A 297 -9.15 5.27 -4.92
CA ALA A 297 -8.81 6.63 -4.54
C ALA A 297 -8.59 7.54 -5.76
N ASN A 298 -7.94 7.03 -6.81
CA ASN A 298 -7.68 7.72 -8.07
C ASN A 298 -7.49 6.71 -9.22
N PRO A 299 -8.46 6.58 -10.14
CA PRO A 299 -8.35 5.70 -11.31
C PRO A 299 -7.16 5.99 -12.24
N SER A 300 -6.49 7.15 -12.12
CA SER A 300 -5.25 7.44 -12.86
C SER A 300 -3.98 6.86 -12.26
N CYS A 301 -4.08 6.05 -11.20
CA CYS A 301 -2.93 5.40 -10.57
C CYS A 301 -2.14 4.47 -11.50
N PHE A 302 -2.66 4.13 -12.67
CA PHE A 302 -1.98 3.32 -13.67
C PHE A 302 -1.05 4.12 -14.59
N ARG A 303 -1.03 5.45 -14.48
CA ARG A 303 -0.17 6.31 -15.31
C ARG A 303 1.27 6.24 -14.83
N GLU A 304 2.19 6.07 -15.78
CA GLU A 304 3.63 6.10 -15.52
C GLU A 304 4.09 7.48 -15.02
N GLU A 305 3.48 8.57 -15.51
CA GLU A 305 3.81 9.93 -15.07
C GLU A 305 3.12 10.34 -13.76
N GLY A 306 2.45 9.39 -13.10
CA GLY A 306 1.75 9.61 -11.83
C GLY A 306 0.30 10.09 -11.95
N ASN A 307 -0.33 10.28 -10.81
CA ASN A 307 -1.75 10.60 -10.70
C ASN A 307 -2.10 11.99 -11.28
N VAL A 308 -3.23 12.10 -11.97
CA VAL A 308 -3.82 13.40 -12.34
C VAL A 308 -4.75 13.94 -11.26
N SER A 309 -5.05 15.24 -11.35
CA SER A 309 -5.93 15.95 -10.42
C SER A 309 -7.34 15.35 -10.39
N ILE A 310 -7.76 14.91 -9.21
CA ILE A 310 -9.10 14.38 -9.00
C ILE A 310 -10.19 15.41 -9.29
N PRO A 311 -10.21 16.59 -8.64
CA PRO A 311 -11.32 17.53 -8.81
C PRO A 311 -11.37 18.18 -10.19
N GLN A 312 -10.24 18.25 -10.91
CA GLN A 312 -10.17 18.94 -12.21
C GLN A 312 -10.25 18.01 -13.40
N VAL A 313 -9.81 16.75 -13.25
CA VAL A 313 -9.73 15.81 -14.37
C VAL A 313 -10.59 14.59 -14.10
N ILE A 314 -10.31 13.83 -13.04
CA ILE A 314 -10.97 12.53 -12.80
C ILE A 314 -12.46 12.71 -12.52
N ALA A 315 -12.83 13.50 -11.53
CA ALA A 315 -14.21 13.62 -11.08
C ALA A 315 -15.13 14.18 -12.18
N PRO A 316 -14.76 15.25 -12.92
CA PRO A 316 -15.55 15.70 -14.06
C PRO A 316 -15.71 14.61 -15.14
N LYS A 317 -14.65 13.89 -15.47
CA LYS A 317 -14.71 12.82 -16.48
C LYS A 317 -15.57 11.65 -16.03
N TRP A 318 -15.48 11.28 -14.76
CA TRP A 318 -16.31 10.26 -14.12
C TRP A 318 -17.80 10.64 -14.23
N VAL A 319 -18.17 11.89 -13.97
CA VAL A 319 -19.55 12.40 -14.13
C VAL A 319 -20.01 12.35 -15.59
N LYS A 320 -19.16 12.72 -16.54
CA LYS A 320 -19.49 12.60 -17.97
C LYS A 320 -19.75 11.14 -18.36
N TYR A 321 -18.89 10.22 -17.92
CA TYR A 321 -19.06 8.79 -18.18
C TYR A 321 -20.33 8.25 -17.53
N SER A 322 -20.68 8.69 -16.32
CA SER A 322 -21.90 8.21 -15.67
C SER A 322 -23.18 8.65 -16.38
N ILE A 323 -23.21 9.88 -16.89
CA ILE A 323 -24.33 10.37 -17.71
C ILE A 323 -24.39 9.63 -19.04
N ALA A 324 -23.28 9.61 -19.79
CA ALA A 324 -23.23 9.09 -21.15
C ALA A 324 -23.45 7.57 -21.21
N LEU A 325 -22.93 6.83 -20.23
CA LEU A 325 -23.05 5.37 -20.15
C LEU A 325 -24.22 4.92 -19.27
N LYS A 326 -25.06 5.87 -18.81
CA LYS A 326 -26.24 5.62 -17.97
C LYS A 326 -25.89 4.83 -16.69
N ASN A 327 -24.73 5.08 -16.10
CA ASN A 327 -24.35 4.44 -14.85
C ASN A 327 -25.30 4.87 -13.73
N PRO A 328 -25.75 3.97 -12.84
CA PRO A 328 -26.75 4.37 -11.88
C PRO A 328 -26.27 5.39 -10.84
N ILE A 329 -27.13 6.37 -10.50
CA ILE A 329 -26.74 7.50 -9.64
C ILE A 329 -26.27 7.07 -8.25
N GLY A 330 -26.88 6.03 -7.65
CA GLY A 330 -26.46 5.50 -6.36
C GLY A 330 -25.03 4.95 -6.40
N ASN A 331 -24.69 4.19 -7.44
CA ASN A 331 -23.33 3.71 -7.67
C ASN A 331 -22.37 4.86 -7.97
N THR A 332 -22.82 5.82 -8.77
CA THR A 332 -22.08 7.04 -9.12
C THR A 332 -21.62 7.81 -7.88
N LYS A 333 -22.55 8.14 -6.99
CA LYS A 333 -22.22 8.83 -5.74
C LYS A 333 -21.27 8.01 -4.86
N TYR A 334 -21.50 6.70 -4.78
CA TYR A 334 -20.64 5.81 -3.99
C TYR A 334 -19.20 5.86 -4.49
N CYS A 335 -18.96 5.67 -5.79
CA CYS A 335 -17.62 5.73 -6.38
C CYS A 335 -16.97 7.10 -6.18
N MET A 336 -17.71 8.19 -6.44
CA MET A 336 -17.19 9.54 -6.24
C MET A 336 -16.85 9.87 -4.79
N SER A 337 -17.58 9.29 -3.83
CA SER A 337 -17.27 9.47 -2.40
C SER A 337 -15.97 8.79 -1.97
N GLN A 338 -15.48 7.79 -2.72
CA GLN A 338 -14.22 7.12 -2.43
C GLN A 338 -13.00 7.86 -3.01
N LEU A 339 -13.21 8.77 -3.97
CA LEU A 339 -12.12 9.54 -4.56
C LEU A 339 -11.39 10.38 -3.52
N ALA A 340 -10.06 10.33 -3.54
CA ALA A 340 -9.22 11.01 -2.56
C ALA A 340 -9.00 12.49 -2.88
N PHE A 341 -10.03 13.33 -2.71
CA PHE A 341 -9.92 14.79 -2.88
C PHE A 341 -8.87 15.40 -1.91
N LYS A 342 -7.65 15.65 -2.38
CA LYS A 342 -6.53 16.24 -1.62
C LYS A 342 -6.41 17.76 -1.89
N PRO A 343 -6.04 18.59 -0.89
CA PRO A 343 -5.73 20.02 -1.06
C PRO A 343 -4.57 20.26 -2.02
N ALA A 344 -4.53 21.46 -2.61
CA ALA A 344 -3.35 21.94 -3.31
C ALA A 344 -2.11 21.91 -2.39
N GLU A 345 -0.98 21.42 -2.90
CA GLU A 345 0.32 21.57 -2.26
C GLU A 345 0.81 23.03 -2.35
N ALA A 346 1.64 23.46 -1.40
CA ALA A 346 2.14 24.82 -1.36
C ALA A 346 2.94 25.14 -2.64
N GLY A 347 2.46 26.10 -3.43
CA GLY A 347 3.07 26.50 -4.70
C GLY A 347 2.26 26.14 -5.95
N ASN A 348 1.21 25.32 -5.83
CA ASN A 348 0.35 25.01 -6.98
C ASN A 348 -0.75 26.08 -7.15
N VAL A 349 -0.49 27.06 -8.02
CA VAL A 349 -1.38 28.20 -8.31
C VAL A 349 -2.76 27.76 -8.85
N ASN A 350 -2.89 26.51 -9.32
CA ASN A 350 -4.11 25.96 -9.91
C ASN A 350 -4.86 24.96 -9.02
N GLY A 351 -4.38 24.67 -7.81
CA GLY A 351 -5.05 23.69 -6.93
C GLY A 351 -6.22 24.26 -6.13
N LEU A 352 -7.20 23.41 -5.78
CA LEU A 352 -8.35 23.83 -4.98
C LEU A 352 -8.01 23.98 -3.49
N SER A 353 -8.56 25.03 -2.87
CA SER A 353 -8.48 25.26 -1.42
C SER A 353 -9.28 24.20 -0.64
N LYS A 354 -8.95 24.04 0.65
CA LYS A 354 -9.72 23.16 1.57
C LYS A 354 -11.22 23.48 1.59
N ARG A 355 -11.58 24.77 1.51
CA ARG A 355 -12.98 25.22 1.48
C ARG A 355 -13.69 24.79 0.20
N GLN A 356 -13.04 24.92 -0.96
CA GLN A 356 -13.59 24.47 -2.24
C GLN A 356 -13.75 22.94 -2.28
N LEU A 357 -12.77 22.18 -1.77
CA LEU A 357 -12.88 20.73 -1.67
C LEU A 357 -14.00 20.27 -0.74
N ALA A 358 -14.19 20.97 0.39
CA ALA A 358 -15.33 20.70 1.28
C ALA A 358 -16.66 20.97 0.57
N ALA A 359 -16.77 22.05 -0.21
CA ALA A 359 -17.94 22.36 -1.01
C ALA A 359 -18.23 21.27 -2.06
N LEU A 360 -17.22 20.80 -2.79
CA LEU A 360 -17.37 19.69 -3.73
C LEU A 360 -17.87 18.41 -3.04
N ARG A 361 -17.28 18.03 -1.90
CA ARG A 361 -17.70 16.84 -1.14
C ARG A 361 -19.15 16.95 -0.65
N MET A 362 -19.55 18.13 -0.17
CA MET A 362 -20.95 18.38 0.22
C MET A 362 -21.88 18.30 -0.98
N GLY A 363 -21.52 18.91 -2.11
CA GLY A 363 -22.30 18.85 -3.36
C GLY A 363 -22.51 17.41 -3.85
N ILE A 364 -21.45 16.60 -3.90
CA ILE A 364 -21.54 15.17 -4.27
C ILE A 364 -22.46 14.41 -3.31
N SER A 365 -22.35 14.67 -2.01
CA SER A 365 -23.18 14.01 -1.00
C SER A 365 -24.67 14.36 -1.14
N GLN A 366 -24.98 15.62 -1.45
CA GLN A 366 -26.34 16.14 -1.55
C GLN A 366 -27.04 15.81 -2.87
N ALA A 367 -26.29 15.67 -3.98
CA ALA A 367 -26.86 15.37 -5.29
C ALA A 367 -27.68 14.08 -5.26
N LYS A 368 -28.88 14.09 -5.85
CA LYS A 368 -29.80 12.94 -5.98
C LYS A 368 -29.95 12.49 -7.43
N THR A 369 -29.61 13.35 -8.37
CA THR A 369 -29.67 13.09 -9.82
C THR A 369 -28.33 13.33 -10.48
N HIS A 370 -28.18 12.87 -11.73
CA HIS A 370 -26.99 13.13 -12.52
C HIS A 370 -26.85 14.63 -12.85
N GLU A 371 -27.97 15.33 -13.01
CA GLU A 371 -28.03 16.77 -13.27
C GLU A 371 -27.50 17.58 -12.09
N GLU A 372 -27.96 17.26 -10.87
CA GLU A 372 -27.46 17.92 -9.67
C GLU A 372 -25.96 17.67 -9.48
N LEU A 373 -25.50 16.47 -9.79
CA LEU A 373 -24.08 16.13 -9.71
C LEU A 373 -23.24 16.82 -10.80
N ALA A 374 -23.76 16.93 -12.03
CA ALA A 374 -23.12 17.67 -13.12
C ALA A 374 -22.95 19.15 -12.76
N ASN A 375 -23.95 19.75 -12.12
CA ASN A 375 -23.89 21.13 -11.65
C ASN A 375 -22.75 21.37 -10.64
N VAL A 376 -22.41 20.39 -9.79
CA VAL A 376 -21.28 20.49 -8.84
C VAL A 376 -19.95 20.73 -9.57
N PHE A 377 -19.82 20.21 -10.79
CA PHE A 377 -18.61 20.31 -11.61
C PHE A 377 -18.77 21.24 -12.82
N GLY A 378 -19.89 21.98 -12.93
CA GLY A 378 -20.17 22.87 -14.06
C GLY A 378 -20.28 22.15 -15.41
N ILE A 379 -20.82 20.92 -15.42
CA ILE A 379 -21.00 20.11 -16.62
C ILE A 379 -22.40 20.32 -17.18
N ASP A 380 -22.49 20.64 -18.47
CA ASP A 380 -23.76 20.70 -19.20
C ASP A 380 -24.21 19.28 -19.58
N VAL A 381 -25.34 18.84 -19.01
CA VAL A 381 -25.88 17.49 -19.19
C VAL A 381 -26.42 17.27 -20.60
N GLU A 382 -27.07 18.28 -21.18
CA GLU A 382 -27.65 18.17 -22.53
C GLU A 382 -26.54 18.15 -23.58
N GLN A 383 -25.46 18.89 -23.33
CA GLN A 383 -24.24 18.75 -24.11
C GLN A 383 -23.69 17.32 -24.04
N VAL A 384 -23.55 16.74 -22.85
CA VAL A 384 -23.04 15.35 -22.72
C VAL A 384 -23.95 14.33 -23.40
N ARG A 385 -25.28 14.51 -23.32
CA ARG A 385 -26.28 13.62 -23.96
C ARG A 385 -26.32 13.72 -25.49
N SER A 386 -25.99 14.88 -26.04
CA SER A 386 -25.95 15.09 -27.50
C SER A 386 -24.65 14.62 -28.14
N GLN A 387 -23.60 14.39 -27.35
CA GLN A 387 -22.31 13.88 -27.80
C GLN A 387 -22.38 12.40 -28.21
N SER A 388 -21.60 12.04 -29.21
CA SER A 388 -21.38 10.64 -29.57
C SER A 388 -20.59 9.96 -28.45
N VAL A 389 -21.18 8.94 -27.81
CA VAL A 389 -20.45 8.14 -26.80
C VAL A 389 -19.18 7.57 -27.41
N ALA A 390 -19.30 7.11 -28.65
CA ALA A 390 -18.20 6.62 -29.43
C ALA A 390 -17.13 7.71 -29.68
N GLU A 391 -17.46 8.72 -30.48
CA GLU A 391 -16.46 9.63 -31.05
C GLU A 391 -16.01 10.74 -30.11
N ASP A 392 -16.87 11.14 -29.15
CA ASP A 392 -16.61 12.29 -28.28
C ASP A 392 -16.30 11.85 -26.84
N ILE A 393 -17.17 11.04 -26.23
CA ILE A 393 -17.03 10.67 -24.81
C ILE A 393 -15.84 9.74 -24.59
N LEU A 394 -15.71 8.70 -25.42
CA LEU A 394 -14.66 7.68 -25.31
C LEU A 394 -13.42 7.99 -26.15
N LYS A 395 -13.31 9.21 -26.71
CA LYS A 395 -12.20 9.63 -27.57
C LYS A 395 -10.83 9.41 -26.91
N ASP A 396 -10.64 9.97 -25.72
CA ASP A 396 -9.36 9.92 -25.01
C ASP A 396 -8.97 8.47 -24.67
N LEU A 397 -9.95 7.63 -24.32
CA LEU A 397 -9.74 6.20 -24.10
C LEU A 397 -9.27 5.50 -25.39
N ARG A 398 -9.91 5.76 -26.53
CA ARG A 398 -9.47 5.18 -27.82
C ARG A 398 -8.08 5.61 -28.18
N GLU A 399 -7.78 6.90 -28.10
CA GLU A 399 -6.47 7.44 -28.40
C GLU A 399 -5.39 6.81 -27.50
N ALA A 400 -5.69 6.64 -26.21
CA ALA A 400 -4.80 5.97 -25.26
C ALA A 400 -4.57 4.49 -25.61
N LEU A 401 -5.63 3.75 -25.99
CA LEU A 401 -5.54 2.35 -26.40
C LEU A 401 -4.79 2.20 -27.74
N ASP A 402 -5.07 3.04 -28.72
CA ASP A 402 -4.39 3.04 -30.03
C ASP A 402 -2.90 3.36 -29.88
N ALA A 403 -2.56 4.35 -29.04
CA ALA A 403 -1.17 4.68 -28.72
C ALA A 403 -0.45 3.51 -28.03
N ARG A 404 -1.16 2.72 -27.21
CA ARG A 404 -0.60 1.52 -26.58
C ARG A 404 -0.32 0.44 -27.61
N ILE A 405 -1.25 0.17 -28.53
CA ILE A 405 -1.08 -0.83 -29.60
C ILE A 405 0.14 -0.48 -30.46
N LYS A 406 0.30 0.80 -30.83
CA LYS A 406 1.48 1.27 -31.60
C LYS A 406 2.79 1.03 -30.85
N ARG A 407 2.83 1.29 -29.53
CA ARG A 407 4.03 1.07 -28.69
C ARG A 407 4.42 -0.40 -28.53
N HIS A 408 3.45 -1.32 -28.53
CA HIS A 408 3.67 -2.75 -28.25
C HIS A 408 3.68 -3.65 -29.50
N SER A 409 4.01 -3.10 -30.68
CA SER A 409 4.10 -3.80 -31.98
C SER A 409 5.06 -5.02 -32.02
N SER A 410 5.77 -5.33 -30.93
CA SER A 410 6.43 -6.61 -30.69
C SER A 410 5.79 -7.33 -29.49
N GLY A 411 4.61 -7.93 -29.67
CA GLY A 411 4.07 -8.92 -28.72
C GLY A 411 2.63 -8.75 -28.24
N PHE A 412 1.87 -7.76 -28.72
CA PHE A 412 0.44 -7.63 -28.43
C PHE A 412 -0.39 -7.84 -29.70
N ASP A 413 -1.32 -8.80 -29.68
CA ASP A 413 -2.15 -9.16 -30.84
C ASP A 413 -3.23 -8.10 -31.13
N GLY A 414 -2.82 -7.06 -31.86
CA GLY A 414 -3.71 -6.08 -32.46
C GLY A 414 -4.52 -6.60 -33.66
N GLN A 415 -4.41 -7.87 -34.07
CA GLN A 415 -5.10 -8.36 -35.28
C GLN A 415 -6.60 -8.63 -35.10
N ARG A 416 -7.19 -8.33 -33.93
CA ARG A 416 -8.65 -8.30 -33.76
C ARG A 416 -9.28 -6.91 -33.68
N LEU A 417 -8.49 -5.83 -33.69
CA LEU A 417 -9.03 -4.46 -33.69
C LEU A 417 -9.58 -4.02 -35.05
N GLY A 418 -9.00 -4.54 -36.15
CA GLY A 418 -9.35 -4.11 -37.51
C GLY A 418 -10.74 -4.53 -37.99
N ALA A 419 -11.41 -5.49 -37.34
CA ALA A 419 -12.72 -5.99 -37.78
C ALA A 419 -13.90 -5.35 -37.03
N VAL A 420 -13.69 -4.78 -35.84
CA VAL A 420 -14.76 -4.15 -35.04
C VAL A 420 -14.85 -2.65 -35.31
N ILE A 421 -13.73 -1.98 -35.59
CA ILE A 421 -13.70 -0.55 -35.90
C ILE A 421 -14.22 -0.28 -37.33
N ASN A 422 -14.02 -1.21 -38.26
CA ASN A 422 -14.45 -1.05 -39.66
C ASN A 422 -15.95 -1.31 -39.92
N ASN A 423 -16.70 -1.86 -38.96
CA ASN A 423 -18.14 -2.06 -39.10
C ASN A 423 -18.99 -0.90 -38.56
N ALA A 424 -18.38 0.13 -37.97
CA ALA A 424 -19.08 1.32 -37.46
C ALA A 424 -18.94 2.55 -38.36
N SER A 425 -18.13 2.50 -39.43
CA SER A 425 -17.68 3.68 -40.17
C SER A 425 -17.56 3.48 -41.69
N GLN A 426 -18.54 2.83 -42.31
CA GLN A 426 -18.75 2.94 -43.76
C GLN A 426 -19.90 3.90 -44.07
N SER A 427 -19.60 5.20 -44.15
CA SER A 427 -20.14 6.08 -45.19
C SER A 427 -19.37 7.40 -45.24
N SER A 428 -18.71 7.67 -46.39
CA SER A 428 -18.15 8.96 -46.87
C SER A 428 -17.02 9.59 -46.02
N ASP A 429 -15.98 10.23 -46.54
CA ASP A 429 -15.53 10.50 -47.89
C ASP A 429 -14.02 10.87 -47.85
N GLN A 430 -13.42 10.95 -49.03
CA GLN A 430 -12.01 11.15 -49.37
C GLN A 430 -11.36 12.47 -48.88
N GLY A 431 -10.03 12.49 -48.70
CA GLY A 431 -9.29 13.77 -48.74
C GLY A 431 -7.86 13.85 -48.18
N SER A 432 -6.89 13.59 -49.07
CA SER A 432 -5.52 14.18 -49.22
C SER A 432 -4.46 14.20 -48.11
N ALA A 433 -3.30 13.69 -48.55
CA ALA A 433 -1.93 13.74 -48.07
C ALA A 433 -1.29 15.13 -47.76
N GLY A 434 -0.24 15.06 -46.94
CA GLY A 434 0.87 16.04 -46.79
C GLY A 434 1.51 15.86 -45.41
N GLY A 435 2.70 15.29 -45.21
CA GLY A 435 3.99 15.65 -45.78
C GLY A 435 4.85 16.24 -44.65
N GLN A 436 5.52 15.38 -43.85
CA GLN A 436 6.26 15.79 -42.66
C GLN A 436 7.76 15.86 -42.95
N GLN A 437 8.31 17.08 -42.84
CA GLN A 437 9.73 17.38 -42.95
C GLN A 437 10.50 16.86 -41.74
N THR A 438 11.64 16.25 -42.04
CA THR A 438 12.73 15.91 -41.13
C THR A 438 13.43 17.17 -40.62
N ASN A 439 13.79 17.23 -39.33
CA ASN A 439 14.94 18.01 -38.89
C ASN A 439 15.59 17.39 -37.66
N ASP A 440 16.82 16.93 -37.88
CA ASP A 440 17.81 16.61 -36.86
C ASP A 440 18.31 17.89 -36.17
N GLY A 441 18.56 17.82 -34.86
CA GLY A 441 19.13 18.91 -34.08
C GLY A 441 19.92 18.40 -32.88
N HIS A 442 21.25 18.47 -33.01
CA HIS A 442 22.27 17.99 -32.08
C HIS A 442 22.26 18.61 -30.67
N ALA A 443 22.81 17.82 -29.74
CA ALA A 443 23.15 18.12 -28.36
C ALA A 443 24.16 19.26 -28.15
N LYS A 444 24.07 19.93 -26.98
CA LYS A 444 25.19 20.27 -26.06
C LYS A 444 24.72 21.11 -24.85
N GLY A 445 25.27 20.83 -23.66
CA GLY A 445 25.53 21.87 -22.65
C GLY A 445 25.26 21.50 -21.18
N ASP A 446 26.29 20.99 -20.50
CA ASP A 446 26.42 20.80 -19.05
C ASP A 446 26.10 22.03 -18.20
N ASN A 447 25.62 21.81 -16.97
CA ASN A 447 25.99 22.63 -15.80
C ASN A 447 25.79 21.87 -14.47
N GLN A 448 26.88 21.25 -14.00
CA GLN A 448 27.07 20.84 -12.61
C GLN A 448 27.22 22.07 -11.70
N LYS A 449 26.49 22.14 -10.57
CA LYS A 449 26.77 23.09 -9.48
C LYS A 449 27.52 22.40 -8.35
N LYS A 450 28.66 23.00 -7.97
CA LYS A 450 29.55 22.67 -6.85
C LYS A 450 28.87 22.89 -5.49
N ALA A 451 29.17 21.99 -4.55
CA ALA A 451 28.89 22.11 -3.12
C ALA A 451 29.69 23.24 -2.46
N THR A 452 29.09 23.91 -1.47
CA THR A 452 29.77 24.88 -0.60
C THR A 452 29.91 24.30 0.82
N SER A 453 31.16 24.22 1.29
CA SER A 453 31.61 23.85 2.63
C SER A 453 31.33 24.96 3.66
N ASN A 454 30.80 24.61 4.84
CA ASN A 454 31.09 25.19 6.18
C ASN A 454 30.10 24.75 7.30
N SER A 455 29.58 23.52 7.27
CA SER A 455 28.77 22.96 8.37
C SER A 455 29.65 22.06 9.27
N PRO A 456 29.64 22.21 10.61
CA PRO A 456 30.40 21.35 11.53
C PRO A 456 29.76 19.95 11.71
N GLN A 457 28.64 19.67 11.03
CA GLN A 457 27.96 18.38 11.06
C GLN A 457 28.34 17.53 9.84
N PRO A 458 28.34 16.19 9.96
CA PRO A 458 28.43 15.33 8.79
C PRO A 458 27.28 15.65 7.81
N GLU A 459 27.60 15.75 6.53
CA GLU A 459 26.64 16.12 5.47
C GLU A 459 25.34 15.31 5.56
N TRP A 460 25.43 13.99 5.78
CA TRP A 460 24.27 13.11 5.90
C TRP A 460 23.34 13.47 7.07
N LYS A 461 23.88 14.01 8.17
CA LYS A 461 23.10 14.36 9.36
C LYS A 461 22.31 15.65 9.12
N GLU A 462 22.89 16.60 8.40
CA GLU A 462 22.20 17.81 7.96
C GLU A 462 21.06 17.46 6.97
N ILE A 463 21.34 16.56 6.02
CA ILE A 463 20.32 16.05 5.10
C ILE A 463 19.19 15.36 5.88
N LEU A 464 19.51 14.52 6.87
CA LEU A 464 18.51 13.86 7.72
C LEU A 464 17.67 14.86 8.52
N ALA A 465 18.29 15.86 9.14
CA ALA A 465 17.59 16.89 9.91
C ALA A 465 16.65 17.73 9.03
N ASN A 466 17.10 18.11 7.84
CA ASN A 466 16.26 18.80 6.86
C ASN A 466 15.09 17.93 6.41
N GLY A 467 15.33 16.64 6.18
CA GLY A 467 14.29 15.65 5.87
C GLY A 467 13.21 15.61 6.95
N ILE A 468 13.62 15.47 8.21
CA ILE A 468 12.71 15.44 9.36
C ILE A 468 11.94 16.76 9.47
N GLY A 469 12.63 17.90 9.33
CA GLY A 469 12.01 19.22 9.39
C GLY A 469 10.95 19.42 8.30
N GLU A 470 11.25 19.04 7.07
CA GLU A 470 10.29 19.08 5.96
C GLU A 470 9.11 18.12 6.19
N ASN A 471 9.36 16.94 6.74
CA ASN A 471 8.28 16.02 7.09
C ASN A 471 7.36 16.61 8.15
N ILE A 472 7.91 17.20 9.22
CA ILE A 472 7.09 17.83 10.28
C ILE A 472 6.26 19.00 9.73
N LYS A 473 6.78 19.76 8.76
CA LYS A 473 6.05 20.85 8.09
C LYS A 473 4.93 20.34 7.19
N ASN A 474 5.23 19.35 6.36
CA ASN A 474 4.36 18.90 5.26
C ASN A 474 3.40 17.79 5.68
N GLU A 475 3.80 16.98 6.66
CA GLU A 475 3.03 15.88 7.22
C GLU A 475 2.93 16.00 8.74
N LYS A 476 1.70 16.11 9.27
CA LYS A 476 1.45 16.03 10.71
C LYS A 476 1.54 14.59 11.27
N SER A 477 2.21 13.70 10.54
CA SER A 477 2.33 12.27 10.86
C SER A 477 3.45 12.04 11.87
N ILE A 478 3.33 10.98 12.67
CA ILE A 478 4.36 10.58 13.62
C ILE A 478 5.50 9.93 12.83
N LEU A 479 6.71 10.48 12.91
CA LEU A 479 7.91 9.89 12.32
C LEU A 479 8.36 8.67 13.10
N TYR A 480 8.55 7.55 12.42
CA TYR A 480 9.11 6.32 12.99
C TYR A 480 10.19 5.74 12.07
N TYR A 481 11.15 5.05 12.68
CA TYR A 481 12.20 4.31 11.99
C TYR A 481 12.27 2.87 12.50
N ALA A 482 12.73 1.95 11.68
CA ALA A 482 13.00 0.59 12.11
C ALA A 482 14.36 0.54 12.81
N PHE A 483 14.39 0.08 14.06
CA PHE A 483 15.59 -0.14 14.84
C PHE A 483 15.86 -1.64 14.95
N SER A 484 16.91 -2.11 14.30
CA SER A 484 17.27 -3.52 14.19
C SER A 484 18.56 -3.82 14.95
N THR A 485 18.60 -5.00 15.57
CA THR A 485 19.78 -5.51 16.30
C THR A 485 19.84 -7.03 16.09
N VAL A 486 21.02 -7.62 16.17
CA VAL A 486 21.19 -9.06 16.02
C VAL A 486 21.47 -9.69 17.38
N GLU A 487 20.64 -10.64 17.81
CA GLU A 487 20.96 -11.47 18.96
C GLU A 487 22.03 -12.49 18.54
N GLN A 488 23.16 -12.47 19.25
CA GLN A 488 24.25 -13.38 19.00
C GLN A 488 23.84 -14.81 19.40
N PRO A 489 24.24 -15.83 18.62
CA PRO A 489 23.99 -17.22 18.97
C PRO A 489 24.53 -17.56 20.37
N SER A 490 23.72 -18.24 21.17
CA SER A 490 24.16 -18.81 22.47
C SER A 490 25.09 -20.00 22.32
N SER A 491 25.10 -20.64 21.15
CA SER A 491 25.95 -21.77 20.81
C SER A 491 26.28 -21.77 19.32
N VAL A 492 27.29 -22.56 18.93
CA VAL A 492 27.68 -22.75 17.51
C VAL A 492 26.60 -23.44 16.66
N HIS A 493 25.56 -23.98 17.29
CA HIS A 493 24.42 -24.61 16.62
C HIS A 493 23.22 -23.68 16.46
N ASP A 494 23.24 -22.50 17.08
CA ASP A 494 22.17 -21.52 17.00
C ASP A 494 22.42 -20.55 15.84
N ALA A 495 21.37 -20.20 15.11
CA ALA A 495 21.43 -19.12 14.12
C ALA A 495 21.29 -17.76 14.82
N ALA A 496 22.02 -16.75 14.34
CA ALA A 496 21.84 -15.38 14.80
C ALA A 496 20.42 -14.92 14.50
N LYS A 497 19.74 -14.32 15.48
CA LYS A 497 18.33 -13.92 15.34
C LYS A 497 18.23 -12.40 15.18
N PRO A 498 17.75 -11.89 14.04
CA PRO A 498 17.51 -10.45 13.89
C PRO A 498 16.27 -10.06 14.68
N HIS A 499 16.36 -8.94 15.41
CA HIS A 499 15.26 -8.37 16.17
C HIS A 499 15.02 -6.94 15.74
N VAL A 500 13.83 -6.64 15.23
CA VAL A 500 13.48 -5.32 14.71
C VAL A 500 12.29 -4.74 15.49
N ARG A 501 12.34 -3.45 15.82
CA ARG A 501 11.18 -2.70 16.35
C ARG A 501 11.05 -1.36 15.64
N TYR A 502 9.82 -0.87 15.47
CA TYR A 502 9.62 0.52 15.08
C TYR A 502 9.77 1.44 16.29
N VAL A 503 10.50 2.52 16.10
CA VAL A 503 10.79 3.52 17.12
C VAL A 503 10.32 4.86 16.61
N VAL A 504 9.50 5.54 17.40
CA VAL A 504 9.11 6.92 17.12
C VAL A 504 10.32 7.82 17.31
N HIS A 505 10.59 8.71 16.36
CA HIS A 505 11.64 9.71 16.48
C HIS A 505 11.30 10.72 17.59
N ARG A 506 12.30 11.06 18.42
CA ARG A 506 12.14 11.92 19.60
C ARG A 506 13.28 12.95 19.76
N GLY A 507 13.98 13.25 18.66
CA GLY A 507 15.07 14.23 18.60
C GLY A 507 16.49 13.62 18.51
N PHE A 508 17.47 14.46 18.18
CA PHE A 508 18.90 14.13 18.14
C PHE A 508 19.66 14.52 19.41
N VAL A 509 20.85 13.91 19.59
CA VAL A 509 21.86 14.42 20.54
C VAL A 509 22.16 15.87 20.16
N ASN A 510 21.92 16.80 21.09
CA ASN A 510 22.22 18.24 20.99
C ASN A 510 21.28 19.11 20.12
N GLU A 511 19.98 18.78 20.04
CA GLU A 511 18.99 19.72 19.48
C GLU A 511 18.88 21.02 20.30
N LYS A 512 18.53 22.12 19.61
CA LYS A 512 18.45 23.47 20.19
C LYS A 512 17.43 23.49 21.34
N ARG A 513 17.81 24.15 22.43
CA ARG A 513 17.03 24.25 23.67
C ARG A 513 16.00 25.37 23.54
N ASP A 514 14.71 25.04 23.53
CA ASP A 514 13.66 26.05 23.63
C ASP A 514 13.46 26.45 25.10
N GLY A 515 13.66 27.74 25.42
CA GLY A 515 13.33 28.33 26.72
C GLY A 515 14.49 28.59 27.68
N GLU A 516 15.75 28.54 27.26
CA GLU A 516 16.85 28.96 28.14
C GLU A 516 17.06 30.49 28.10
N ALA A 517 16.85 31.12 29.26
CA ALA A 517 17.45 32.41 29.57
C ALA A 517 18.97 32.23 29.72
N ASP A 518 19.73 33.32 29.51
CA ASP A 518 21.18 33.41 29.74
C ASP A 518 21.59 32.74 31.06
N GLY A 519 22.18 31.54 30.99
CA GLY A 519 22.76 30.85 32.14
C GLY A 519 22.22 29.45 32.41
N GLY A 520 22.74 28.46 31.68
CA GLY A 520 22.48 27.05 31.94
C GLY A 520 23.25 26.11 31.02
N ILE A 521 24.56 26.35 30.86
CA ILE A 521 25.51 25.85 29.84
C ILE A 521 25.59 26.78 28.62
N ALA A 522 26.78 27.37 28.45
CA ALA A 522 27.04 28.53 27.62
C ALA A 522 26.74 28.32 26.11
N PRO A 523 26.36 29.39 25.37
CA PRO A 523 26.27 29.40 23.91
C PRO A 523 27.62 29.21 23.18
N GLN A 524 28.67 28.84 23.91
CA GLN A 524 30.06 28.89 23.48
C GLN A 524 30.56 27.54 22.97
N ASN A 525 29.74 26.78 22.26
CA ASN A 525 30.27 25.66 21.51
C ASN A 525 29.76 25.69 20.06
N PRO A 526 30.53 26.29 19.12
CA PRO A 526 30.29 26.16 17.68
C PRO A 526 30.22 24.68 17.23
N SER A 527 30.79 23.78 18.04
CA SER A 527 30.81 22.32 17.88
C SER A 527 29.67 21.60 18.62
N PHE A 528 28.71 22.31 19.23
CA PHE A 528 27.57 21.69 19.92
C PHE A 528 26.74 20.78 18.98
N GLY A 529 26.70 21.09 17.68
CA GLY A 529 26.04 20.28 16.66
C GLY A 529 26.88 19.14 16.07
N SER A 530 28.17 18.98 16.40
CA SER A 530 29.07 18.10 15.63
C SER A 530 29.06 16.64 16.05
N SER A 531 28.42 16.27 17.16
CA SER A 531 28.26 14.84 17.50
C SER A 531 27.37 14.17 16.45
N PRO A 532 27.79 13.10 15.76
CA PRO A 532 26.95 12.38 14.79
C PRO A 532 25.89 11.49 15.46
N CYS A 533 25.90 11.38 16.78
CA CYS A 533 25.07 10.43 17.51
C CYS A 533 23.56 10.74 17.39
N LEU A 534 22.76 9.67 17.46
CA LEU A 534 21.29 9.69 17.40
C LEU A 534 20.71 9.21 18.74
N MET A 535 19.56 9.75 19.14
CA MET A 535 18.94 9.43 20.44
C MET A 535 17.53 8.89 20.32
N THR A 536 17.18 8.02 21.27
CA THR A 536 15.81 7.64 21.57
C THR A 536 15.67 7.22 23.03
N THR A 537 14.49 6.78 23.43
CA THR A 537 14.16 6.42 24.80
C THR A 537 13.62 5.01 24.87
N THR A 538 13.87 4.30 25.97
CA THR A 538 13.35 2.95 26.19
C THR A 538 13.07 2.71 27.67
N ASP A 539 12.23 1.71 27.97
CA ASP A 539 12.18 1.15 29.32
C ASP A 539 13.41 0.28 29.51
N VAL A 540 14.20 0.51 30.57
CA VAL A 540 15.45 -0.22 30.84
C VAL A 540 15.22 -1.72 31.05
N ARG A 541 14.00 -2.14 31.42
CA ARG A 541 13.65 -3.53 31.73
C ARG A 541 13.25 -4.33 30.49
N THR A 542 13.13 -3.68 29.32
CA THR A 542 12.67 -4.35 28.10
C THR A 542 13.65 -5.45 27.64
N PRO A 543 13.17 -6.55 27.05
CA PRO A 543 14.04 -7.57 26.46
C PRO A 543 15.07 -7.01 25.46
N LYS A 544 14.72 -5.92 24.76
CA LYS A 544 15.65 -5.25 23.84
C LYS A 544 16.89 -4.70 24.56
N VAL A 545 16.78 -4.19 25.80
CA VAL A 545 17.95 -3.68 26.55
C VAL A 545 18.85 -4.84 26.96
N ALA A 546 18.30 -5.96 27.41
CA ALA A 546 19.08 -7.17 27.69
C ALA A 546 19.83 -7.68 26.44
N GLN A 547 19.19 -7.62 25.27
CA GLN A 547 19.81 -7.96 23.99
C GLN A 547 20.96 -7.01 23.61
N LEU A 548 20.82 -5.72 23.89
CA LEU A 548 21.85 -4.72 23.59
C LEU A 548 23.05 -4.89 24.51
N THR A 549 22.80 -5.07 25.80
CA THR A 549 23.86 -5.13 26.81
C THR A 549 24.61 -6.45 26.80
N SER A 550 23.99 -7.55 26.35
CA SER A 550 24.69 -8.82 26.13
C SER A 550 25.72 -8.73 25.00
N GLN A 551 25.46 -7.94 23.96
CA GLN A 551 26.43 -7.68 22.90
C GLN A 551 27.58 -6.78 23.38
N SER A 552 27.23 -5.75 24.16
CA SER A 552 28.19 -4.85 24.81
C SER A 552 29.19 -5.58 25.72
N SER A 553 28.71 -6.55 26.52
CA SER A 553 29.56 -7.27 27.47
C SER A 553 30.51 -8.27 26.81
N LEU A 554 30.11 -8.88 25.69
CA LEU A 554 30.98 -9.77 24.88
C LEU A 554 32.15 -9.02 24.24
N ARG A 555 31.99 -7.73 23.95
CA ARG A 555 33.03 -6.88 23.35
C ARG A 555 33.93 -6.15 24.34
N ALA A 556 33.75 -6.36 25.65
CA ALA A 556 34.53 -5.69 26.69
C ALA A 556 36.06 -5.96 26.61
N SER A 557 36.50 -6.91 25.79
CA SER A 557 37.91 -7.25 25.50
C SER A 557 38.41 -6.84 24.10
N GLY A 558 37.61 -6.13 23.29
CA GLY A 558 37.96 -5.73 21.92
C GLY A 558 39.00 -4.61 21.83
N GLN A 559 39.84 -4.64 20.80
CA GLN A 559 40.89 -3.65 20.53
C GLN A 559 40.38 -2.28 20.04
N ASP A 560 39.10 -2.14 19.67
CA ASP A 560 38.48 -0.93 19.11
C ASP A 560 37.96 0.06 20.17
N GLY A 561 37.98 -0.34 21.45
CA GLY A 561 37.45 0.43 22.57
C GLY A 561 35.93 0.63 22.58
N SER A 562 35.17 0.00 21.65
CA SER A 562 33.71 0.16 21.56
C SER A 562 33.00 -0.86 22.47
N ARG A 563 32.22 -0.36 23.44
CA ARG A 563 31.44 -1.19 24.39
C ARG A 563 29.96 -1.29 24.03
N GLY A 564 29.57 -0.96 22.80
CA GLY A 564 28.18 -0.90 22.34
C GLY A 564 27.69 -2.20 21.69
N GLY A 565 26.37 -2.39 21.62
CA GLY A 565 25.77 -3.42 20.76
C GLY A 565 25.70 -2.95 19.31
N GLU A 566 25.62 -3.85 18.33
CA GLU A 566 25.45 -3.47 16.93
C GLU A 566 23.99 -3.21 16.60
N CYS A 567 23.73 -2.16 15.81
CA CYS A 567 22.41 -1.88 15.30
C CYS A 567 22.42 -1.35 13.87
N GLU A 568 21.29 -1.52 13.19
CA GLU A 568 20.98 -0.74 11.99
C GLU A 568 19.63 -0.05 12.15
N ILE A 569 19.60 1.24 11.80
CA ILE A 569 18.39 2.03 11.65
C ILE A 569 18.04 2.13 10.18
N ALA A 570 16.82 1.77 9.81
CA ALA A 570 16.25 2.08 8.50
C ALA A 570 15.16 3.13 8.67
N TRP A 571 15.34 4.27 8.03
CA TRP A 571 14.47 5.44 8.16
C TRP A 571 14.01 5.90 6.79
N TRP A 572 12.68 5.92 6.61
CA TRP A 572 12.03 6.49 5.44
C TRP A 572 11.37 7.81 5.81
N ILE A 573 11.64 8.86 5.05
CA ILE A 573 11.03 10.18 5.21
C ILE A 573 10.21 10.47 3.96
N GLU A 574 8.91 10.20 4.05
CA GLU A 574 7.98 10.23 2.91
C GLU A 574 7.97 11.58 2.20
N SER A 575 7.89 12.68 2.96
CA SER A 575 7.81 14.04 2.41
C SER A 575 9.01 14.46 1.55
N THR A 576 10.18 13.87 1.80
CA THR A 576 11.43 14.22 1.09
C THR A 576 11.92 13.10 0.18
N GLN A 577 11.20 11.97 0.17
CA GLN A 577 11.59 10.74 -0.52
C GLN A 577 13.01 10.25 -0.19
N MET A 578 13.47 10.54 1.02
CA MET A 578 14.79 10.14 1.50
C MET A 578 14.70 8.85 2.32
N GLN A 579 15.57 7.91 1.99
CA GLN A 579 15.77 6.68 2.75
C GLN A 579 17.18 6.67 3.33
N PHE A 580 17.29 6.50 4.64
CA PHE A 580 18.56 6.33 5.35
C PHE A 580 18.65 4.90 5.88
N ARG A 581 19.78 4.23 5.62
CA ARG A 581 20.21 3.06 6.39
C ARG A 581 21.46 3.44 7.16
N ILE A 582 21.34 3.47 8.48
CA ILE A 582 22.37 3.93 9.40
C ILE A 582 22.86 2.73 10.20
N SER A 583 24.09 2.29 9.97
CA SER A 583 24.74 1.25 10.76
C SER A 583 25.57 1.91 11.87
N GLY A 584 25.47 1.39 13.10
CA GLY A 584 26.10 2.01 14.26
C GLY A 584 26.19 1.10 15.48
N THR A 585 26.94 1.57 16.46
CA THR A 585 26.98 1.00 17.82
C THR A 585 25.92 1.69 18.69
N VAL A 586 25.33 0.95 19.64
CA VAL A 586 24.29 1.49 20.52
C VAL A 586 24.62 1.29 21.99
N HIS A 587 24.33 2.32 22.77
CA HIS A 587 24.60 2.45 24.19
C HIS A 587 23.33 2.84 24.95
N VAL A 588 23.18 2.33 26.18
CA VAL A 588 22.00 2.61 27.02
C VAL A 588 22.45 3.35 28.26
N LEU A 589 21.84 4.51 28.53
CA LEU A 589 22.07 5.32 29.72
C LEU A 589 20.84 5.26 30.64
N PRO A 590 20.89 4.43 31.69
CA PRO A 590 19.85 4.36 32.73
C PRO A 590 20.09 5.43 33.83
N THR A 591 19.37 5.34 34.96
CA THR A 591 19.61 6.19 36.14
C THR A 591 20.99 5.96 36.77
N LYS A 592 21.42 6.92 37.60
CA LYS A 592 22.73 6.91 38.30
C LYS A 592 23.03 5.62 39.05
N ASP A 593 22.03 5.04 39.72
CA ASP A 593 22.20 3.86 40.57
C ASP A 593 22.07 2.53 39.82
N HIS A 594 21.78 2.56 38.51
CA HIS A 594 21.50 1.35 37.75
C HIS A 594 22.80 0.65 37.29
N PRO A 595 22.96 -0.69 37.47
CA PRO A 595 24.22 -1.39 37.16
C PRO A 595 24.73 -1.21 35.72
N LEU A 596 23.81 -1.19 34.75
CA LEU A 596 24.14 -0.98 33.32
C LEU A 596 24.78 0.39 33.03
N ARG A 597 24.71 1.37 33.94
CA ARG A 597 25.32 2.68 33.74
C ARG A 597 26.82 2.60 33.50
N SER A 598 27.50 1.62 34.10
CA SER A 598 28.93 1.39 33.93
C SER A 598 29.35 1.03 32.50
N LEU A 599 28.40 0.60 31.65
CA LEU A 599 28.65 0.27 30.24
C LEU A 599 28.57 1.48 29.31
N PHE A 600 28.02 2.61 29.79
CA PHE A 600 27.84 3.80 28.98
C PHE A 600 29.17 4.58 28.83
N PRO A 601 29.66 4.83 27.60
CA PRO A 601 30.96 5.46 27.39
C PRO A 601 30.83 6.99 27.36
N PHE A 602 30.69 7.59 28.55
CA PHE A 602 30.44 9.02 28.76
C PHE A 602 31.34 9.93 27.91
N GLU A 603 32.66 9.82 28.05
CA GLU A 603 33.61 10.70 27.36
C GLU A 603 33.67 10.48 25.85
N ARG A 604 33.50 9.23 25.38
CA ARG A 604 33.57 8.90 23.95
C ARG A 604 32.40 9.49 23.16
N LEU A 605 31.21 9.48 23.76
CA LEU A 605 30.00 9.96 23.09
C LEU A 605 29.78 11.46 23.30
N SER A 606 30.50 12.07 24.24
CA SER A 606 30.44 13.51 24.47
C SER A 606 30.77 14.29 23.19
N PRO A 607 30.01 15.35 22.87
CA PRO A 607 30.36 16.25 21.78
C PRO A 607 31.73 16.91 22.01
N PRO A 608 32.44 17.33 20.95
CA PRO A 608 33.76 17.92 21.09
C PRO A 608 33.66 19.31 21.71
N ARG A 609 34.68 19.70 22.47
CA ARG A 609 34.77 21.02 23.13
C ARG A 609 35.01 22.11 22.10
N ALA A 610 34.55 23.33 22.38
CA ALA A 610 34.84 24.49 21.55
C ALA A 610 36.35 24.79 21.57
N PRO A 611 36.96 25.21 20.44
CA PRO A 611 38.37 25.56 20.40
C PRO A 611 38.75 26.71 21.35
N ASP A 612 37.80 27.58 21.71
CA ASP A 612 38.02 28.74 22.59
C ASP A 612 37.88 28.40 24.09
N ALA A 613 37.44 27.19 24.43
CA ALA A 613 37.41 26.69 25.80
C ALA A 613 38.80 26.18 26.20
N MET A 614 39.78 27.07 26.31
CA MET A 614 41.12 26.76 26.85
C MET A 614 41.12 26.53 28.37
N ASP A 615 39.95 26.51 29.01
CA ASP A 615 39.82 26.22 30.43
C ASP A 615 39.86 24.70 30.65
N GLN A 616 40.90 24.24 31.34
CA GLN A 616 41.08 22.81 31.67
C GLN A 616 39.98 22.30 32.64
N ASP A 617 39.20 23.22 33.22
CA ASP A 617 38.11 22.96 34.18
C ASP A 617 36.69 22.98 33.56
N ALA A 618 36.55 23.09 32.22
CA ALA A 618 35.24 23.02 31.59
C ALA A 618 34.58 21.63 31.77
N GLU A 619 33.41 21.60 32.42
CA GLU A 619 32.67 20.37 32.75
C GLU A 619 32.36 19.53 31.50
N SER A 620 32.50 18.20 31.64
CA SER A 620 32.08 17.22 30.63
C SER A 620 30.58 17.36 30.33
N PHE A 621 30.15 16.95 29.12
CA PHE A 621 28.73 16.97 28.76
C PHE A 621 27.87 16.24 29.81
N ASP A 622 26.87 16.94 30.35
CA ASP A 622 25.99 16.39 31.39
C ASP A 622 24.94 15.43 30.79
N TRP A 623 25.36 14.19 30.62
CA TRP A 623 24.53 13.09 30.16
C TRP A 623 23.34 12.79 31.09
N ASP A 624 23.51 12.97 32.40
CA ASP A 624 22.45 12.71 33.38
C ASP A 624 21.39 13.83 33.32
N GLY A 625 21.80 15.09 33.20
CA GLY A 625 20.91 16.22 32.94
C GLY A 625 20.14 16.07 31.63
N GLU A 626 20.79 15.62 30.56
CA GLU A 626 20.13 15.36 29.27
C GLU A 626 19.09 14.25 29.37
N ARG A 627 19.39 13.18 30.12
CA ARG A 627 18.43 12.11 30.43
C ARG A 627 17.18 12.66 31.12
N THR A 628 17.37 13.42 32.21
CA THR A 628 16.27 14.01 32.96
C THR A 628 15.48 15.02 32.11
N ARG A 629 16.15 15.81 31.27
CA ARG A 629 15.50 16.75 30.34
C ARG A 629 14.56 16.04 29.37
N ILE A 630 14.98 14.93 28.77
CA ILE A 630 14.13 14.16 27.84
C ILE A 630 12.97 13.52 28.58
N PHE A 631 13.20 12.97 29.79
CA PHE A 631 12.14 12.42 30.62
C PHE A 631 11.06 13.47 30.92
N ASN A 632 11.45 14.68 31.32
CA ASN A 632 10.53 15.78 31.64
C ASN A 632 9.74 16.32 30.44
N LYS A 633 10.14 16.01 29.20
CA LYS A 633 9.42 16.38 27.97
C LYS A 633 8.39 15.33 27.53
N LEU A 634 8.36 14.16 28.17
CA LEU A 634 7.40 13.12 27.83
C LEU A 634 5.97 13.57 28.13
N ASN A 635 5.02 13.08 27.35
CA ASN A 635 3.61 13.33 27.63
C ASN A 635 3.12 12.45 28.81
N PRO A 636 2.00 12.81 29.47
CA PRO A 636 1.46 12.09 30.62
C PRO A 636 1.30 10.58 30.42
N GLY A 637 0.83 10.15 29.25
CA GLY A 637 0.64 8.73 28.94
C GLY A 637 1.96 7.94 28.80
N LEU A 638 3.00 8.58 28.26
CA LEU A 638 4.33 7.98 28.17
C LEU A 638 5.01 7.90 29.54
N LEU A 639 4.89 8.94 30.37
CA LEU A 639 5.36 8.89 31.76
C LEU A 639 4.71 7.72 32.50
N ALA A 640 3.38 7.56 32.38
CA ALA A 640 2.67 6.44 33.00
C ALA A 640 3.09 5.07 32.47
N SER A 641 3.50 4.99 31.21
CA SER A 641 3.90 3.72 30.58
C SER A 641 5.07 3.03 31.28
N PHE A 642 5.99 3.80 31.88
CA PHE A 642 7.14 3.27 32.62
C PHE A 642 6.78 2.75 34.02
N CYS A 643 5.59 3.06 34.55
CA CYS A 643 5.10 2.51 35.82
C CYS A 643 4.41 1.16 35.68
N ARG A 644 4.06 0.79 34.44
CA ARG A 644 3.41 -0.48 34.15
C ARG A 644 4.41 -1.62 34.37
N PRO A 645 3.93 -2.87 34.48
CA PRO A 645 4.81 -4.03 34.46
C PRO A 645 5.71 -4.02 33.23
N THR A 646 6.81 -4.76 33.34
CA THR A 646 7.81 -4.89 32.28
C THR A 646 7.16 -5.06 30.90
N PRO A 647 7.54 -4.27 29.89
CA PRO A 647 6.97 -4.41 28.55
C PRO A 647 7.04 -5.86 28.04
N GLY A 648 5.88 -6.42 27.67
CA GLY A 648 5.72 -7.83 27.29
C GLY A 648 5.08 -8.70 28.37
N THR A 649 4.85 -8.19 29.60
CA THR A 649 4.06 -8.89 30.62
C THR A 649 2.58 -9.05 30.20
N PRO A 650 1.97 -10.24 30.36
CA PRO A 650 0.56 -10.45 30.04
C PRO A 650 -0.38 -9.52 30.82
N HIS A 651 -1.39 -8.99 30.14
CA HIS A 651 -2.43 -8.18 30.77
C HIS A 651 -3.42 -9.08 31.54
N PRO A 652 -3.77 -8.77 32.81
CA PRO A 652 -4.66 -9.60 33.61
C PRO A 652 -6.06 -9.76 32.99
N ASN A 653 -6.56 -8.71 32.33
CA ASN A 653 -7.84 -8.70 31.62
C ASN A 653 -7.72 -8.90 30.11
N SER A 654 -6.67 -9.58 29.63
CA SER A 654 -6.39 -9.72 28.18
C SER A 654 -7.57 -10.26 27.35
N GLN A 655 -8.42 -11.12 27.92
CA GLN A 655 -9.61 -11.68 27.26
C GLN A 655 -10.77 -10.68 27.07
N GLN A 656 -10.73 -9.52 27.74
CA GLN A 656 -11.79 -8.50 27.69
C GLN A 656 -11.38 -7.27 26.86
N LEU A 657 -10.14 -7.23 26.38
CA LEU A 657 -9.52 -6.08 25.71
C LEU A 657 -9.55 -6.19 24.18
N ASP A 658 -10.55 -6.87 23.61
CA ASP A 658 -10.61 -7.27 22.19
C ASP A 658 -10.57 -6.13 21.14
N SER A 659 -10.52 -4.86 21.56
CA SER A 659 -10.23 -3.72 20.66
C SER A 659 -10.00 -2.35 21.32
N ALA A 660 -9.87 -2.26 22.65
CA ALA A 660 -9.78 -0.98 23.36
C ALA A 660 -8.43 -0.26 23.10
N LYS A 661 -8.44 1.07 22.86
CA LYS A 661 -7.18 1.84 22.94
C LYS A 661 -6.72 1.85 24.40
N PRO A 662 -5.42 2.06 24.71
CA PRO A 662 -4.95 2.08 26.10
C PRO A 662 -5.72 3.05 27.01
N LYS A 663 -6.23 4.15 26.45
CA LYS A 663 -7.08 5.13 27.14
C LYS A 663 -8.51 4.66 27.44
N ASP A 664 -8.95 3.59 26.78
CA ASP A 664 -10.27 2.98 26.92
C ASP A 664 -10.20 1.77 27.89
N ASP A 665 -9.01 1.40 28.38
CA ASP A 665 -8.81 0.42 29.47
C ASP A 665 -9.02 1.10 30.83
N THR A 666 -10.25 1.54 31.09
CA THR A 666 -10.65 2.12 32.38
C THR A 666 -10.61 1.11 33.53
N SER A 667 -10.44 -0.18 33.20
CA SER A 667 -10.27 -1.28 34.14
C SER A 667 -8.80 -1.56 34.50
N SER A 668 -7.85 -0.83 33.91
CA SER A 668 -6.43 -1.09 34.10
C SER A 668 -6.04 -0.91 35.57
N PRO A 669 -5.34 -1.88 36.18
CA PRO A 669 -4.83 -1.73 37.55
C PRO A 669 -3.64 -0.76 37.64
N TRP A 670 -3.22 -0.15 36.54
CA TRP A 670 -2.06 0.75 36.45
C TRP A 670 -2.46 2.14 35.94
N PRO A 671 -1.69 3.19 36.29
CA PRO A 671 -1.99 4.53 35.81
C PRO A 671 -1.95 4.62 34.28
N LEU A 672 -2.97 5.28 33.73
CA LEU A 672 -3.04 5.60 32.30
C LEU A 672 -2.24 6.85 31.95
N GLU A 673 -2.19 7.81 32.88
CA GLU A 673 -1.46 9.07 32.78
C GLU A 673 -0.80 9.42 34.12
N LEU A 674 0.32 10.14 34.07
CA LEU A 674 0.98 10.74 35.23
C LEU A 674 1.09 12.25 35.04
N PRO A 675 1.05 13.05 36.12
CA PRO A 675 1.31 14.48 36.03
C PRO A 675 2.73 14.73 35.51
N GLN A 676 2.96 15.93 34.98
CA GLN A 676 4.31 16.35 34.65
C GLN A 676 5.16 16.45 35.93
N PRO A 677 6.47 16.16 35.87
CA PRO A 677 7.37 16.31 37.02
C PRO A 677 7.26 17.68 37.69
N GLY A 678 7.10 17.69 39.02
CA GLY A 678 6.88 18.89 39.82
C GLY A 678 5.42 19.38 39.89
N LYS A 679 4.47 18.65 39.30
CA LYS A 679 3.02 18.92 39.35
C LYS A 679 2.22 17.80 40.01
N GLU A 680 2.86 17.02 40.88
CA GLU A 680 2.23 15.92 41.60
C GLU A 680 1.27 16.45 42.67
N GLU A 681 0.06 15.89 42.73
CA GLU A 681 -1.00 16.33 43.65
C GLU A 681 -1.04 15.50 44.94
N ASN A 682 -0.38 14.33 44.96
CA ASN A 682 -0.32 13.43 46.11
C ASN A 682 0.94 12.56 46.13
N ASP A 683 1.22 11.94 47.28
CA ASP A 683 2.39 11.09 47.49
C ASP A 683 2.42 9.84 46.59
N GLU A 684 1.25 9.35 46.16
CA GLU A 684 1.16 8.19 45.27
C GLU A 684 1.66 8.55 43.85
N GLN A 685 1.22 9.68 43.31
CA GLN A 685 1.72 10.20 42.04
C GLN A 685 3.24 10.47 42.09
N LYS A 686 3.75 10.99 43.21
CA LYS A 686 5.18 11.20 43.42
C LYS A 686 5.96 9.89 43.34
N LYS A 687 5.53 8.85 44.06
CA LYS A 687 6.16 7.52 44.01
C LYS A 687 6.08 6.89 42.62
N GLN A 688 4.95 7.04 41.95
CA GLN A 688 4.78 6.55 40.58
C GLN A 688 5.73 7.26 39.63
N LEU A 689 5.87 8.57 39.73
CA LEU A 689 6.80 9.31 38.87
C LEU A 689 8.27 8.96 39.15
N GLU A 690 8.66 8.79 40.41
CA GLU A 690 10.01 8.29 40.77
C GLU A 690 10.26 6.89 40.17
N GLN A 691 9.25 6.02 40.19
CA GLN A 691 9.34 4.69 39.60
C GLN A 691 9.39 4.73 38.05
N SER A 692 8.62 5.63 37.44
CA SER A 692 8.66 5.92 36.01
C SER A 692 10.07 6.34 35.59
N GLU A 693 10.66 7.28 36.32
CA GLU A 693 12.01 7.75 36.06
C GLU A 693 13.03 6.62 36.22
N LYS A 694 12.94 5.80 37.28
CA LYS A 694 13.85 4.65 37.45
C LYS A 694 13.85 3.68 36.26
N ASN A 695 12.71 3.50 35.62
CA ASN A 695 12.55 2.60 34.48
C ASN A 695 12.91 3.27 33.15
N PHE A 696 13.01 4.60 33.09
CA PHE A 696 13.39 5.34 31.90
C PHE A 696 14.89 5.27 31.62
N ALA A 697 15.26 4.95 30.38
CA ALA A 697 16.63 5.02 29.88
C ALA A 697 16.72 5.71 28.53
N LEU A 698 17.83 6.43 28.33
CA LEU A 698 18.25 6.94 27.03
C LEU A 698 18.96 5.84 26.24
N VAL A 699 18.74 5.84 24.93
CA VAL A 699 19.45 4.98 23.97
C VAL A 699 20.18 5.91 23.01
N VAL A 700 21.49 5.77 22.94
CA VAL A 700 22.38 6.59 22.10
C VAL A 700 23.02 5.69 21.05
N VAL A 701 22.86 6.04 19.79
CA VAL A 701 23.45 5.34 18.64
C VAL A 701 24.61 6.19 18.12
N GLU A 702 25.79 5.58 17.99
CA GLU A 702 27.01 6.11 17.38
C GLU A 702 27.12 5.53 15.96
N PRO A 703 26.76 6.28 14.91
CA PRO A 703 26.83 5.80 13.53
C PRO A 703 28.26 5.72 13.03
N TYR A 704 28.58 4.65 12.29
CA TYR A 704 29.84 4.55 11.53
C TYR A 704 29.61 4.45 10.01
N LYS A 705 28.38 4.19 9.57
CA LYS A 705 28.02 4.12 8.15
C LYS A 705 26.59 4.60 7.90
N VAL A 706 26.40 5.39 6.85
CA VAL A 706 25.09 5.87 6.41
C VAL A 706 24.95 5.67 4.91
N ASP A 707 24.01 4.83 4.49
CA ASP A 707 23.60 4.66 3.10
C ASP A 707 22.33 5.50 2.87
N LEU A 708 22.51 6.65 2.21
CA LEU A 708 21.46 7.60 1.88
C LEU A 708 21.02 7.36 0.44
N VAL A 709 19.74 7.07 0.25
CA VAL A 709 19.07 7.09 -1.05
C VAL A 709 18.11 8.27 -1.07
N ASN A 710 18.30 9.20 -1.99
CA ASN A 710 17.35 10.25 -2.29
C ASN A 710 16.66 9.88 -3.61
N LEU A 711 15.42 9.40 -3.49
CA LEU A 711 14.62 8.93 -4.63
C LEU A 711 14.06 10.09 -5.47
N ALA A 712 13.94 11.29 -4.90
CA ALA A 712 13.48 12.47 -5.66
C ALA A 712 14.51 12.88 -6.72
N ASP A 713 15.80 12.75 -6.39
CA ASP A 713 16.91 13.13 -7.27
C ASP A 713 17.60 11.93 -7.94
N ASP A 714 17.08 10.72 -7.76
CA ASP A 714 17.69 9.45 -8.22
C ASP A 714 19.19 9.36 -7.85
N THR A 715 19.49 9.58 -6.56
CA THR A 715 20.86 9.57 -6.05
C THR A 715 21.01 8.62 -4.87
N ARG A 716 22.18 7.97 -4.79
CA ARG A 716 22.58 7.24 -3.61
C ARG A 716 24.02 7.54 -3.24
N THR A 717 24.21 7.83 -1.96
CA THR A 717 25.49 8.20 -1.38
C THR A 717 25.73 7.36 -0.14
N ILE A 718 26.87 6.68 -0.12
CA ILE A 718 27.33 5.95 1.06
C ILE A 718 28.34 6.83 1.79
N TYR A 719 28.02 7.16 3.03
CA TYR A 719 28.89 7.84 3.98
C TYR A 719 29.51 6.81 4.93
N GLU A 720 30.83 6.86 5.08
CA GLU A 720 31.58 5.97 5.97
C GLU A 720 32.50 6.81 6.87
N LEU A 721 32.48 6.52 8.17
CA LEU A 721 33.32 7.16 9.16
C LEU A 721 34.74 6.59 9.06
N VAL A 722 35.73 7.45 8.87
CA VAL A 722 37.14 7.12 9.04
C VAL A 722 37.49 7.39 10.50
N GLU A 723 37.97 6.35 11.19
CA GLU A 723 38.17 6.36 12.64
C GLU A 723 39.05 7.54 13.10
N GLY A 724 38.53 8.28 14.09
CA GLY A 724 39.28 9.21 14.94
C GLY A 724 39.27 8.73 16.39
N GLU A 725 39.72 9.56 17.33
CA GLU A 725 39.74 9.18 18.76
C GLU A 725 38.35 8.92 19.36
N ASN A 726 37.29 9.55 18.82
CA ASN A 726 35.90 9.32 19.22
C ASN A 726 34.90 9.69 18.08
N ALA A 727 33.60 9.46 18.31
CA ALA A 727 32.53 9.73 17.35
C ALA A 727 32.52 11.18 16.82
N ALA A 728 32.94 12.12 17.66
CA ALA A 728 32.95 13.55 17.39
C ALA A 728 34.21 14.03 16.65
N THR A 729 35.29 13.26 16.65
CA THR A 729 36.58 13.63 16.01
C THR A 729 36.90 12.82 14.75
N GLY A 730 36.13 11.77 14.45
CA GLY A 730 36.27 11.02 13.21
C GLY A 730 35.85 11.82 11.97
N THR A 731 36.51 11.55 10.84
CA THR A 731 36.23 12.25 9.57
C THR A 731 35.30 11.41 8.70
N TRP A 732 34.24 12.00 8.17
CA TRP A 732 33.31 11.30 7.29
C TRP A 732 33.75 11.40 5.82
N THR A 733 33.78 10.26 5.14
CA THR A 733 33.96 10.18 3.68
C THR A 733 32.64 9.86 3.02
N SER A 734 32.45 10.30 1.78
CA SER A 734 31.26 9.98 0.99
C SER A 734 31.64 9.44 -0.38
N ARG A 735 30.84 8.51 -0.89
CA ARG A 735 30.95 8.02 -2.26
C ARG A 735 29.56 7.88 -2.87
N ARG A 736 29.39 8.45 -4.06
CA ARG A 736 28.17 8.27 -4.84
C ARG A 736 28.20 6.89 -5.49
N VAL A 737 27.09 6.17 -5.37
CA VAL A 737 26.89 4.86 -6.00
C VAL A 737 25.61 4.90 -6.84
N VAL A 738 25.41 3.85 -7.62
CA VAL A 738 24.16 3.68 -8.35
C VAL A 738 23.02 3.55 -7.31
N PRO A 739 21.92 4.32 -7.47
CA PRO A 739 20.74 4.29 -6.62
C PRO A 739 20.25 2.90 -6.22
#